data_AF-A0AA35M9Q6-F1
#
_entry.id   AF-A0AA35M9Q6-F1
#
_cell.length_a   1.000
_cell.length_b   1.000
_cell.length_c   1.000
_cell.angle_alpha   90.00
_cell.angle_beta   90.00
_cell.angle_gamma   90.00
#
_symmetry.space_group_name_H-M   'P 1'
#
loop_
_entity.id
_entity.type
_entity.pdbx_description
1 polymer ?
#
loop_
_entity_poly.entity_id
_entity_poly.type
_entity_poly.pdbx_seq_one_letter_code
_entity_poly.pdbx_strand_id
1 'polypeptide(L)'
;MKLAKRKLPAEIEGQPVSLLPEDPEDMWHAYNLISTGDIIHGHTSRKVVRKNDATDQTSAERVHLDLAIKVRGTSFDPITSILRVTGAVVTENEHAPLGSQHSIEVEPHRAFTIIKPEPEGWDSVATETLREALSDDKDGALAAVVMQEGIANICLVTQFRTVLKTRVESVIPKKRDTSSDQEAGMRRFFEKVLASLQRAVDFSQSRPLLLASPGFVANDFKNFIAAKGRDSNDKVLANVAKLATVVHANTGHVHSLNEVLKSPEVLAKMKDVRFAKEALLMDSFFDMLKLDDGRAWYGAKAVEKAVDEGAVGPGGGALLINNSLFRSQNLAVRKKYVAIVDKVKADGGEARILSSDHESGQRLGMLGDIAAILNYPMHDLDEEDEEEEEQQVIPRHHEDDPAIPRGMGSRLRIDSTVKLNSGYHMPILGFGLTTFKVYQTPRDNATEICTLALNAGYRHIDSATAYRNQGPSAASIPASGLPREDIFFTTKVPVKKKPLGYDTVCALVDDALKETNLAYIDLILIHWPYGGPEARKGAWKALVEAVEAGKVRSIGVSNYGVHHLAELEGHIKELEAERGGPGRGGVISVGQWELHPWLTRPDIVQWCRERSIAVQAYCPLVRGERWGDAKVVAMSRKYGKTEAQILLRWSIQRGYVPLVKSVTPSRIVENTGLFGFELTDAEVEDIKTDEYKPIAWDPAMEPLEK
;
A
#
# COMPACT_ATOMS: atom_id res chain seq x y z
N MET A 1 12.19 -10.54 -27.55
CA MET A 1 12.38 -9.35 -28.41
C MET A 1 13.67 -9.51 -29.20
N LYS A 2 13.80 -8.92 -30.40
CA LYS A 2 15.07 -8.99 -31.17
C LYS A 2 15.69 -7.62 -31.40
N LEU A 3 16.98 -7.60 -31.66
CA LEU A 3 17.65 -6.41 -32.18
C LEU A 3 17.29 -6.22 -33.65
N ALA A 4 16.91 -5.00 -34.04
CA ALA A 4 16.70 -4.67 -35.44
C ALA A 4 18.04 -4.59 -36.23
N LYS A 5 19.17 -4.38 -35.53
CA LYS A 5 20.53 -4.46 -36.08
C LYS A 5 21.25 -5.72 -35.59
N ARG A 6 22.07 -6.34 -36.43
CA ARG A 6 22.66 -7.69 -36.21
C ARG A 6 23.51 -7.89 -34.94
N LYS A 7 24.03 -6.83 -34.32
CA LYS A 7 24.83 -6.92 -33.08
C LYS A 7 24.62 -5.70 -32.19
N LEU A 8 24.63 -5.93 -30.87
CA LEU A 8 24.83 -4.88 -29.88
C LEU A 8 26.28 -4.35 -30.01
N PRO A 9 26.49 -3.03 -29.93
CA PRO A 9 27.82 -2.45 -29.76
C PRO A 9 28.50 -2.99 -28.49
N ALA A 10 29.83 -3.04 -28.47
CA ALA A 10 30.60 -3.52 -27.30
C ALA A 10 30.42 -2.63 -26.06
N GLU A 11 30.18 -1.33 -26.28
CA GLU A 11 29.79 -0.34 -25.28
C GLU A 11 28.48 0.32 -25.75
N ILE A 12 27.41 0.15 -24.97
CA ILE A 12 26.05 0.64 -25.30
C ILE A 12 25.88 2.12 -24.85
N GLU A 13 26.83 2.66 -24.07
CA GLU A 13 26.78 4.04 -23.54
C GLU A 13 26.57 5.06 -24.67
N GLY A 14 25.52 5.86 -24.51
CA GLY A 14 25.14 6.91 -25.47
C GLY A 14 24.60 6.43 -26.83
N GLN A 15 24.51 5.11 -27.08
CA GLN A 15 24.12 4.59 -28.40
C GLN A 15 22.61 4.32 -28.54
N PRO A 16 22.02 4.59 -29.73
CA PRO A 16 20.66 4.19 -30.06
C PRO A 16 20.53 2.67 -30.17
N VAL A 17 19.60 2.07 -29.43
CA VAL A 17 19.27 0.64 -29.52
C VAL A 17 17.96 0.47 -30.26
N SER A 18 18.01 -0.15 -31.45
CA SER A 18 16.83 -0.45 -32.25
C SER A 18 16.33 -1.87 -31.97
N LEU A 19 15.08 -1.97 -31.55
CA LEU A 19 14.44 -3.20 -31.10
C LEU A 19 13.24 -3.53 -31.97
N LEU A 20 13.06 -4.82 -32.24
CA LEU A 20 11.95 -5.42 -32.96
C LEU A 20 11.19 -6.33 -31.99
N PRO A 21 10.03 -5.91 -31.48
CA PRO A 21 9.14 -6.79 -30.73
C PRO A 21 8.50 -7.82 -31.67
N GLU A 22 8.50 -9.09 -31.29
CA GLU A 22 7.89 -10.19 -32.02
C GLU A 22 6.62 -10.69 -31.32
N ASP A 23 6.66 -10.76 -29.99
CA ASP A 23 5.58 -11.33 -29.17
C ASP A 23 4.91 -10.25 -28.31
N PRO A 24 3.63 -10.40 -27.90
CA PRO A 24 2.97 -9.44 -27.00
C PRO A 24 3.68 -9.25 -25.64
N GLU A 25 4.50 -10.20 -25.22
CA GLU A 25 5.35 -10.09 -24.03
C GLU A 25 6.50 -9.08 -24.21
N ASP A 26 6.97 -8.91 -25.44
CA ASP A 26 7.99 -7.91 -25.75
C ASP A 26 7.50 -6.49 -25.46
N MET A 27 6.18 -6.26 -25.45
CA MET A 27 5.62 -4.97 -25.05
C MET A 27 5.84 -4.68 -23.56
N TRP A 28 5.81 -5.71 -22.71
CA TRP A 28 6.12 -5.59 -21.28
C TRP A 28 7.62 -5.33 -21.08
N HIS A 29 8.48 -6.00 -21.84
CA HIS A 29 9.92 -5.72 -21.84
C HIS A 29 10.24 -4.29 -22.30
N ALA A 30 9.62 -3.86 -23.41
CA ALA A 30 9.74 -2.49 -23.90
C ALA A 30 9.22 -1.50 -22.86
N TYR A 31 8.10 -1.81 -22.22
CA TYR A 31 7.52 -1.00 -21.16
C TYR A 31 8.54 -0.80 -20.02
N ASN A 32 9.19 -1.86 -19.54
CA ASN A 32 10.18 -1.77 -18.45
C ASN A 32 11.50 -1.12 -18.86
N LEU A 33 11.85 -1.18 -20.14
CA LEU A 33 13.07 -0.58 -20.64
C LEU A 33 12.95 0.93 -20.86
N ILE A 34 11.76 1.41 -21.24
CA ILE A 34 11.49 2.82 -21.53
C ILE A 34 11.20 3.60 -20.25
N SER A 35 11.99 4.64 -20.02
CA SER A 35 11.91 5.51 -18.85
C SER A 35 11.58 6.96 -19.24
N THR A 36 10.99 7.70 -18.30
CA THR A 36 10.83 9.16 -18.45
C THR A 36 12.19 9.81 -18.66
N GLY A 37 12.31 10.69 -19.65
CA GLY A 37 13.58 11.33 -20.05
C GLY A 37 14.18 10.76 -21.33
N ASP A 38 13.94 9.47 -21.61
CA ASP A 38 14.42 8.78 -22.81
C ASP A 38 13.88 9.43 -24.08
N ILE A 39 14.56 9.18 -25.20
CA ILE A 39 14.07 9.53 -26.54
C ILE A 39 13.69 8.24 -27.26
N ILE A 40 12.45 8.20 -27.75
CA ILE A 40 11.92 7.06 -28.53
C ILE A 40 11.68 7.52 -29.95
N HIS A 41 12.30 6.82 -30.90
CA HIS A 41 12.05 6.97 -32.32
C HIS A 41 11.23 5.78 -32.83
N GLY A 42 10.07 6.07 -33.42
CA GLY A 42 9.19 5.02 -33.93
C GLY A 42 8.11 5.56 -34.86
N HIS A 43 7.48 4.62 -35.53
CA HIS A 43 6.38 4.91 -36.46
C HIS A 43 5.12 5.29 -35.69
N THR A 44 4.38 6.26 -36.20
CA THR A 44 3.10 6.69 -35.67
C THR A 44 2.21 7.23 -36.78
N SER A 45 0.98 7.61 -36.44
CA SER A 45 0.07 8.27 -37.39
C SER A 45 -0.54 9.50 -36.74
N ARG A 46 -0.71 10.55 -37.54
CA ARG A 46 -1.34 11.81 -37.11
C ARG A 46 -2.47 12.16 -38.06
N LYS A 47 -3.60 12.58 -37.50
CA LYS A 47 -4.68 13.19 -38.28
C LYS A 47 -4.30 14.64 -38.58
N VAL A 48 -4.07 14.94 -39.85
CA VAL A 48 -3.76 16.27 -40.36
C VAL A 48 -5.05 16.84 -40.97
N VAL A 49 -5.49 17.99 -40.46
CA VAL A 49 -6.65 18.70 -41.00
C VAL A 49 -6.12 19.80 -41.92
N ARG A 50 -6.42 19.71 -43.22
CA ARG A 50 -6.09 20.76 -44.19
C ARG A 50 -7.34 21.60 -44.42
N LYS A 51 -7.21 22.91 -44.28
CA LYS A 51 -8.26 23.86 -44.63
C LYS A 51 -7.97 24.38 -46.03
N ASN A 52 -8.93 24.27 -46.94
CA ASN A 52 -8.78 24.76 -48.29
C ASN A 52 -9.27 26.22 -48.35
N ASP A 53 -8.37 27.18 -48.47
CA ASP A 53 -8.67 28.61 -48.36
C ASP A 53 -9.62 29.12 -49.47
N ALA A 54 -9.78 28.37 -50.56
CA ALA A 54 -10.66 28.71 -51.68
C ALA A 54 -12.12 28.24 -51.50
N THR A 55 -12.39 27.20 -50.71
CA THR A 55 -13.73 26.58 -50.60
C THR A 55 -14.27 26.48 -49.17
N ASP A 56 -13.51 26.95 -48.17
CA ASP A 56 -13.80 26.85 -46.73
C ASP A 56 -14.11 25.42 -46.24
N GLN A 57 -13.79 24.41 -47.06
CA GLN A 57 -13.93 22.99 -46.73
C GLN A 57 -12.69 22.49 -46.00
N THR A 58 -12.91 21.78 -44.88
CA THR A 58 -11.87 21.08 -44.13
C THR A 58 -11.83 19.61 -44.53
N SER A 59 -10.69 19.15 -45.06
CA SER A 59 -10.42 17.73 -45.26
C SER A 59 -9.49 17.22 -44.16
N ALA A 60 -9.70 16.00 -43.70
CA ALA A 60 -8.84 15.36 -42.72
C ALA A 60 -8.24 14.08 -43.29
N GLU A 61 -6.92 14.00 -43.27
CA GLU A 61 -6.16 12.86 -43.76
C GLU A 61 -5.31 12.28 -42.62
N ARG A 62 -5.13 10.97 -42.59
CA ARG A 62 -4.27 10.31 -41.60
C ARG A 62 -2.91 10.06 -42.24
N VAL A 63 -1.91 10.82 -41.80
CA VAL A 63 -0.55 10.74 -42.33
C VAL A 63 0.30 9.87 -41.41
N HIS A 64 1.04 8.94 -41.99
CA HIS A 64 2.01 8.11 -41.29
C HIS A 64 3.36 8.83 -41.18
N LEU A 65 3.96 8.82 -40.00
CA LEU A 65 5.15 9.60 -39.67
C LEU A 65 6.09 8.73 -38.86
N ASP A 66 7.39 8.85 -39.10
CA ASP A 66 8.41 8.43 -38.13
C ASP A 66 8.79 9.66 -37.29
N LEU A 67 8.60 9.56 -35.97
CA LEU A 67 8.85 10.66 -35.04
C LEU A 67 9.76 10.19 -33.91
N ALA A 68 10.65 11.10 -33.49
CA ALA A 68 11.32 11.00 -32.20
C ALA A 68 10.58 11.85 -31.17
N ILE A 69 10.26 11.25 -30.02
CA ILE A 69 9.65 11.94 -28.88
C ILE A 69 10.53 11.78 -27.63
N LYS A 70 10.66 12.84 -26.84
CA LYS A 70 11.19 12.77 -25.48
C LYS A 70 10.08 12.32 -24.53
N VAL A 71 10.27 11.17 -23.91
CA VAL A 71 9.28 10.48 -23.09
C VAL A 71 8.95 11.31 -21.86
N ARG A 72 7.65 11.63 -21.70
CA ARG A 72 7.07 12.21 -20.48
C ARG A 72 6.30 11.17 -19.68
N GLY A 73 5.80 10.13 -20.33
CA GLY A 73 5.10 9.05 -19.66
C GLY A 73 4.91 7.83 -20.56
N THR A 74 4.58 6.72 -19.92
CA THR A 74 4.29 5.44 -20.58
C THR A 74 3.01 4.88 -19.98
N SER A 75 2.14 4.34 -20.82
CA SER A 75 0.94 3.61 -20.43
C SER A 75 0.98 2.23 -21.06
N PHE A 76 0.89 1.20 -20.24
CA PHE A 76 0.87 -0.19 -20.70
C PHE A 76 -0.43 -0.85 -20.23
N ASP A 77 -1.16 -1.44 -21.16
CA ASP A 77 -2.31 -2.28 -20.84
C ASP A 77 -1.86 -3.76 -20.84
N PRO A 78 -1.88 -4.44 -19.69
CA PRO A 78 -1.40 -5.82 -19.58
C PRO A 78 -2.30 -6.83 -20.31
N ILE A 79 -3.59 -6.54 -20.48
CA ILE A 79 -4.56 -7.46 -21.11
C ILE A 79 -4.40 -7.43 -22.63
N THR A 80 -4.41 -6.22 -23.20
CA THR A 80 -4.25 -6.03 -24.64
C THR A 80 -2.79 -6.06 -25.09
N SER A 81 -1.85 -5.98 -24.13
CA SER A 81 -0.41 -5.85 -24.36
C SER A 81 -0.07 -4.65 -25.26
N ILE A 82 -0.80 -3.54 -25.12
CA ILE A 82 -0.56 -2.31 -25.88
C ILE A 82 0.32 -1.38 -25.04
N LEU A 83 1.45 -0.98 -25.61
CA LEU A 83 2.35 0.02 -25.02
C LEU A 83 2.20 1.36 -25.75
N ARG A 84 1.75 2.38 -25.02
CA ARG A 84 1.70 3.76 -25.48
C ARG A 84 2.74 4.60 -24.76
N VAL A 85 3.58 5.26 -25.53
CA VAL A 85 4.62 6.18 -25.06
C VAL A 85 4.17 7.60 -25.40
N THR A 86 4.08 8.48 -24.41
CA THR A 86 3.70 9.88 -24.58
C THR A 86 4.88 10.80 -24.34
N GLY A 87 5.01 11.84 -25.16
CA GLY A 87 6.19 12.69 -25.10
C GLY A 87 6.09 13.95 -25.95
N ALA A 88 7.11 14.80 -25.81
CA ALA A 88 7.29 15.98 -26.65
C ALA A 88 8.11 15.62 -27.89
N VAL A 89 7.68 16.04 -29.07
CA VAL A 89 8.42 15.83 -30.34
C VAL A 89 9.78 16.53 -30.28
N VAL A 90 10.86 15.79 -30.57
CA VAL A 90 12.24 16.32 -30.56
C VAL A 90 12.84 16.50 -31.96
N THR A 91 12.27 15.87 -32.98
CA THR A 91 12.68 16.09 -34.37
C THR A 91 11.58 16.84 -35.11
N GLU A 92 11.93 17.97 -35.72
CA GLU A 92 10.99 18.73 -36.53
C GLU A 92 10.51 17.91 -37.73
N ASN A 93 9.19 17.88 -37.94
CA ASN A 93 8.55 17.19 -39.05
C ASN A 93 7.46 18.11 -39.64
N GLU A 94 7.23 18.06 -40.95
CA GLU A 94 6.25 18.87 -41.67
C GLU A 94 4.84 18.81 -41.04
N HIS A 95 4.51 17.67 -40.42
CA HIS A 95 3.22 17.46 -39.77
C HIS A 95 3.30 17.39 -38.25
N ALA A 96 4.48 17.59 -37.64
CA ALA A 96 4.65 17.62 -36.20
C ALA A 96 5.64 18.70 -35.73
N PRO A 97 5.12 19.83 -35.21
CA PRO A 97 5.97 20.90 -34.67
C PRO A 97 6.83 20.41 -33.51
N LEU A 98 8.05 20.95 -33.43
CA LEU A 98 8.97 20.71 -32.33
C LEU A 98 8.30 21.07 -30.98
N GLY A 99 8.46 20.22 -29.98
CA GLY A 99 7.88 20.41 -28.64
C GLY A 99 6.39 20.07 -28.52
N SER A 100 5.68 19.82 -29.62
CA SER A 100 4.28 19.40 -29.55
C SER A 100 4.13 18.03 -28.86
N GLN A 101 3.02 17.83 -28.16
CA GLN A 101 2.73 16.55 -27.51
C GLN A 101 2.28 15.53 -28.54
N HIS A 102 2.87 14.33 -28.51
CA HIS A 102 2.49 13.22 -29.37
C HIS A 102 2.61 11.89 -28.62
N SER A 103 1.92 10.87 -29.12
CA SER A 103 1.96 9.52 -28.59
C SER A 103 2.39 8.52 -29.66
N ILE A 104 3.39 7.70 -29.35
CA ILE A 104 3.80 6.56 -30.17
C ILE A 104 3.19 5.31 -29.53
N GLU A 105 2.50 4.51 -30.33
CA GLU A 105 2.02 3.20 -29.93
C GLU A 105 3.00 2.18 -30.50
N VAL A 106 3.61 1.37 -29.63
CA VAL A 106 4.57 0.36 -30.06
C VAL A 106 3.78 -0.84 -30.60
N GLU A 107 4.06 -1.21 -31.85
CA GLU A 107 3.36 -2.28 -32.56
C GLU A 107 4.24 -3.55 -32.62
N PRO A 108 3.66 -4.75 -32.47
CA PRO A 108 4.36 -6.00 -32.78
C PRO A 108 4.87 -6.00 -34.22
N HIS A 109 6.04 -6.60 -34.43
CA HIS A 109 6.75 -6.70 -35.71
C HIS A 109 7.17 -5.37 -36.33
N ARG A 110 7.13 -4.27 -35.56
CA ARG A 110 7.61 -2.97 -36.02
C ARG A 110 8.75 -2.47 -35.14
N ALA A 111 9.86 -2.12 -35.79
CA ALA A 111 11.03 -1.66 -35.06
C ALA A 111 10.81 -0.26 -34.46
N PHE A 112 11.30 -0.07 -33.24
CA PHE A 112 11.44 1.23 -32.60
C PHE A 112 12.86 1.36 -32.05
N THR A 113 13.31 2.58 -31.80
CA THR A 113 14.67 2.86 -31.31
C THR A 113 14.59 3.63 -30.00
N ILE A 114 15.35 3.16 -29.01
CA ILE A 114 15.49 3.80 -27.70
C ILE A 114 16.84 4.49 -27.65
N ILE A 115 16.84 5.74 -27.21
CA ILE A 115 18.03 6.52 -26.93
C ILE A 115 17.91 7.00 -25.49
N LYS A 116 18.90 6.65 -24.65
CA LYS A 116 19.00 7.12 -23.26
C LYS A 116 20.06 8.22 -23.22
N PRO A 117 19.67 9.50 -23.12
CA PRO A 117 20.61 10.63 -23.18
C PRO A 117 21.51 10.70 -21.94
N GLU A 118 22.65 11.37 -22.06
CA GLU A 118 23.50 11.68 -20.90
C GLU A 118 22.84 12.72 -19.97
N PRO A 119 23.11 12.67 -18.66
CA PRO A 119 24.04 11.78 -17.95
C PRO A 119 23.40 10.46 -17.47
N GLU A 120 22.22 10.08 -17.98
CA GLU A 120 21.49 8.89 -17.55
C GLU A 120 22.02 7.64 -18.23
N GLY A 121 22.19 7.69 -19.56
CA GLY A 121 22.79 6.62 -20.34
C GLY A 121 22.11 5.25 -20.18
N TRP A 122 22.82 4.20 -20.60
CA TRP A 122 22.38 2.82 -20.40
C TRP A 122 23.02 2.30 -19.11
N ASP A 123 22.30 2.43 -17.99
CA ASP A 123 22.76 1.87 -16.73
C ASP A 123 22.80 0.32 -16.74
N SER A 124 23.39 -0.27 -15.70
CA SER A 124 23.57 -1.71 -15.58
C SER A 124 22.25 -2.48 -15.56
N VAL A 125 21.22 -1.92 -14.91
CA VAL A 125 19.88 -2.49 -14.77
C VAL A 125 19.15 -2.46 -16.11
N ALA A 126 19.21 -1.35 -16.83
CA ALA A 126 18.67 -1.20 -18.18
C ALA A 126 19.38 -2.13 -19.17
N THR A 127 20.69 -2.29 -19.03
CA THR A 127 21.48 -3.21 -19.86
C THR A 127 21.12 -4.68 -19.58
N GLU A 128 20.95 -5.06 -18.32
CA GLU A 128 20.49 -6.38 -17.94
C GLU A 128 19.06 -6.64 -18.41
N THR A 129 18.13 -5.69 -18.18
CA THR A 129 16.75 -5.74 -18.67
C THR A 129 16.71 -5.91 -20.19
N LEU A 130 17.60 -5.23 -20.91
CA LEU A 130 17.75 -5.38 -22.35
C LEU A 130 18.25 -6.79 -22.72
N ARG A 131 19.28 -7.32 -22.03
CA ARG A 131 19.77 -8.68 -22.26
C ARG A 131 18.68 -9.73 -22.00
N GLU A 132 17.89 -9.55 -20.94
CA GLU A 132 16.75 -10.41 -20.63
C GLU A 132 15.68 -10.34 -21.72
N ALA A 133 15.34 -9.14 -22.19
CA ALA A 133 14.38 -8.94 -23.29
C ALA A 133 14.84 -9.58 -24.61
N LEU A 134 16.15 -9.68 -24.82
CA LEU A 134 16.78 -10.29 -26.00
C LEU A 134 17.06 -11.80 -25.83
N SER A 135 16.89 -12.33 -24.63
CA SER A 135 17.04 -13.75 -24.38
C SER A 135 15.90 -14.51 -25.05
N ASP A 136 16.23 -15.54 -25.84
CA ASP A 136 15.28 -16.36 -26.60
C ASP A 136 14.47 -17.34 -25.72
N ASP A 137 14.23 -17.04 -24.44
CA ASP A 137 13.68 -17.98 -23.46
C ASP A 137 12.16 -18.20 -23.60
N LYS A 138 11.77 -18.66 -24.80
CA LYS A 138 10.47 -19.24 -25.15
C LYS A 138 10.26 -20.61 -24.46
N ASP A 139 11.27 -21.12 -23.75
CA ASP A 139 11.33 -22.47 -23.17
C ASP A 139 10.92 -22.53 -21.68
N GLY A 140 10.92 -21.40 -20.95
CA GLY A 140 10.60 -21.35 -19.51
C GLY A 140 9.13 -21.16 -19.12
N ALA A 141 8.22 -20.91 -20.07
CA ALA A 141 6.83 -20.58 -19.75
C ALA A 141 5.97 -21.81 -19.41
N LEU A 142 5.32 -21.79 -18.26
CA LEU A 142 4.43 -22.85 -17.77
C LEU A 142 3.00 -22.64 -18.28
N ALA A 143 2.41 -23.66 -18.88
CA ALA A 143 0.98 -23.64 -19.19
C ALA A 143 0.18 -24.01 -17.93
N ALA A 144 -0.84 -23.20 -17.58
CA ALA A 144 -1.70 -23.46 -16.44
C ALA A 144 -3.18 -23.39 -16.83
N VAL A 145 -3.99 -24.32 -16.34
CA VAL A 145 -5.44 -24.33 -16.53
C VAL A 145 -6.11 -24.35 -15.16
N VAL A 146 -6.78 -23.27 -14.81
CA VAL A 146 -7.60 -23.19 -13.59
C VAL A 146 -9.05 -23.40 -13.99
N MET A 147 -9.71 -24.40 -13.41
CA MET A 147 -11.03 -24.83 -13.87
C MET A 147 -11.96 -25.22 -12.74
N GLN A 148 -13.25 -25.09 -12.98
CA GLN A 148 -14.35 -25.62 -12.19
C GLN A 148 -15.45 -26.10 -13.14
N GLU A 149 -16.53 -26.67 -12.62
CA GLU A 149 -17.66 -27.09 -13.47
C GLU A 149 -18.18 -25.87 -14.28
N GLY A 150 -17.95 -25.90 -15.59
CA GLY A 150 -18.52 -24.97 -16.57
C GLY A 150 -17.66 -23.76 -16.87
N ILE A 151 -16.53 -23.59 -16.21
CA ILE A 151 -15.59 -22.49 -16.45
C ILE A 151 -14.15 -23.02 -16.40
N ALA A 152 -13.34 -22.67 -17.41
CA ALA A 152 -11.90 -22.91 -17.41
C ALA A 152 -11.15 -21.68 -17.91
N ASN A 153 -10.07 -21.33 -17.22
CA ASN A 153 -9.17 -20.24 -17.56
C ASN A 153 -7.81 -20.83 -17.94
N ILE A 154 -7.41 -20.60 -19.19
CA ILE A 154 -6.13 -21.08 -19.73
C ILE A 154 -5.14 -19.92 -19.65
N CYS A 155 -4.12 -20.12 -18.83
CA CYS A 155 -3.09 -19.14 -18.54
C CYS A 155 -1.72 -19.65 -19.01
N LEU A 156 -0.85 -18.70 -19.34
CA LEU A 156 0.57 -18.94 -19.55
C LEU A 156 1.31 -18.17 -18.46
N VAL A 157 1.96 -18.90 -17.55
CA VAL A 157 2.83 -18.33 -16.51
C VAL A 157 4.21 -18.21 -17.12
N THR A 158 4.57 -17.00 -17.53
CA THR A 158 5.91 -16.71 -18.05
C THR A 158 6.85 -16.38 -16.90
N GLN A 159 8.10 -16.03 -17.21
CA GLN A 159 9.06 -15.59 -16.20
C GLN A 159 8.64 -14.30 -15.50
N PHE A 160 7.86 -13.46 -16.17
CA PHE A 160 7.62 -12.08 -15.77
C PHE A 160 6.17 -11.78 -15.42
N ARG A 161 5.22 -12.56 -15.98
CA ARG A 161 3.78 -12.39 -15.74
C ARG A 161 2.98 -13.67 -15.95
N THR A 162 1.81 -13.72 -15.32
CA THR A 162 0.75 -14.66 -15.70
C THR A 162 -0.15 -14.02 -16.74
N VAL A 163 -0.23 -14.61 -17.93
CA VAL A 163 -1.09 -14.14 -19.03
C VAL A 163 -2.31 -15.05 -19.16
N LEU A 164 -3.51 -14.51 -18.99
CA LEU A 164 -4.73 -15.21 -19.38
C LEU A 164 -4.81 -15.24 -20.92
N LYS A 165 -4.73 -16.43 -21.52
CA LYS A 165 -4.84 -16.60 -22.97
C LYS A 165 -6.29 -16.71 -23.42
N THR A 166 -7.05 -17.58 -22.77
CA THR A 166 -8.43 -17.89 -23.16
C THR A 166 -9.26 -18.26 -21.95
N ARG A 167 -10.50 -17.75 -21.90
CA ARG A 167 -11.54 -18.20 -20.97
C ARG A 167 -12.57 -19.03 -21.71
N VAL A 168 -12.89 -20.20 -21.20
CA VAL A 168 -13.87 -21.13 -21.75
C VAL A 168 -15.02 -21.24 -20.77
N GLU A 169 -16.23 -20.99 -21.24
CA GLU A 169 -17.47 -21.13 -20.46
C GLU A 169 -18.42 -22.11 -21.14
N SER A 170 -19.13 -22.90 -20.35
CA SER A 170 -20.19 -23.81 -20.83
C SER A 170 -21.20 -24.06 -19.73
N VAL A 171 -22.48 -24.08 -20.12
CA VAL A 171 -23.57 -24.40 -19.22
C VAL A 171 -23.63 -25.91 -19.06
N ILE A 172 -23.44 -26.39 -17.82
CA ILE A 172 -23.57 -27.81 -17.48
C ILE A 172 -24.92 -28.03 -16.77
N PRO A 173 -25.72 -29.03 -17.18
CA PRO A 173 -26.96 -29.42 -16.51
C PRO A 173 -26.73 -29.69 -15.01
N LYS A 174 -27.69 -29.33 -14.15
CA LYS A 174 -27.54 -29.45 -12.69
C LYS A 174 -27.97 -30.84 -12.23
N LYS A 175 -27.62 -31.23 -11.00
CA LYS A 175 -27.97 -32.52 -10.35
C LYS A 175 -29.47 -32.93 -10.33
N ARG A 176 -30.39 -32.08 -10.81
CA ARG A 176 -31.82 -32.43 -11.01
C ARG A 176 -32.11 -33.03 -12.40
N ASP A 177 -31.17 -32.89 -13.33
CA ASP A 177 -31.22 -33.47 -14.67
C ASP A 177 -30.68 -34.93 -14.63
N THR A 178 -30.92 -35.74 -15.68
CA THR A 178 -30.48 -37.14 -15.67
C THR A 178 -28.95 -37.23 -15.59
N SER A 179 -28.40 -38.25 -14.92
CA SER A 179 -26.95 -38.42 -14.76
C SER A 179 -26.21 -38.49 -16.10
N SER A 180 -26.88 -39.03 -17.13
CA SER A 180 -26.38 -39.11 -18.51
C SER A 180 -26.20 -37.72 -19.14
N ASP A 181 -27.13 -36.79 -18.91
CA ASP A 181 -27.06 -35.43 -19.46
C ASP A 181 -25.93 -34.62 -18.83
N GLN A 182 -25.69 -34.81 -17.53
CA GLN A 182 -24.58 -34.16 -16.82
C GLN A 182 -23.22 -34.67 -17.33
N GLU A 183 -23.06 -35.98 -17.52
CA GLU A 183 -21.83 -36.59 -18.06
C GLU A 183 -21.56 -36.12 -19.49
N ALA A 184 -22.59 -36.09 -20.35
CA ALA A 184 -22.49 -35.56 -21.70
C ALA A 184 -22.13 -34.06 -21.72
N GLY A 185 -22.69 -33.27 -20.80
CA GLY A 185 -22.38 -31.86 -20.61
C GLY A 185 -20.90 -31.64 -20.23
N MET A 186 -20.40 -32.40 -19.27
CA MET A 186 -19.00 -32.36 -18.84
C MET A 186 -18.03 -32.78 -19.95
N ARG A 187 -18.36 -33.83 -20.71
CA ARG A 187 -17.55 -34.26 -21.85
C ARG A 187 -17.44 -33.16 -22.92
N ARG A 188 -18.54 -32.51 -23.28
CA ARG A 188 -18.55 -31.36 -24.21
C ARG A 188 -17.72 -30.19 -23.68
N PHE A 189 -17.79 -29.92 -22.37
CA PHE A 189 -16.97 -28.90 -21.75
C PHE A 189 -15.47 -29.24 -21.87
N PHE A 190 -15.04 -30.45 -21.52
CA PHE A 190 -13.65 -30.88 -21.66
C PHE A 190 -13.16 -30.86 -23.12
N GLU A 191 -13.99 -31.21 -24.10
CA GLU A 191 -13.65 -31.08 -25.52
C GLU A 191 -13.35 -29.64 -25.92
N LYS A 192 -14.19 -28.69 -25.48
CA LYS A 192 -13.97 -27.25 -25.73
C LYS A 192 -12.72 -26.72 -25.04
N VAL A 193 -12.47 -27.14 -23.79
CA VAL A 193 -11.28 -26.73 -23.04
C VAL A 193 -10.02 -27.23 -23.74
N LEU A 194 -9.98 -28.52 -24.13
CA LEU A 194 -8.82 -29.08 -24.82
C LEU A 194 -8.57 -28.41 -26.17
N ALA A 195 -9.60 -28.21 -26.99
CA ALA A 195 -9.45 -27.53 -28.28
C ALA A 195 -9.00 -26.06 -28.12
N SER A 196 -9.33 -25.42 -27.01
CA SER A 196 -8.84 -24.07 -26.69
C SER A 196 -7.41 -24.09 -26.17
N LEU A 197 -7.03 -25.11 -25.40
CA LEU A 197 -5.67 -25.31 -24.89
C LEU A 197 -4.66 -25.55 -26.02
N GLN A 198 -4.99 -26.44 -26.97
CA GLN A 198 -4.13 -26.73 -28.13
C GLN A 198 -3.97 -25.53 -29.09
N ARG A 199 -4.93 -24.60 -29.11
CA ARG A 199 -4.82 -23.35 -29.89
C ARG A 199 -4.03 -22.27 -29.14
N ALA A 200 -4.12 -22.24 -27.82
CA ALA A 200 -3.52 -21.20 -26.99
C ALA A 200 -2.07 -21.49 -26.60
N VAL A 201 -1.67 -22.76 -26.59
CA VAL A 201 -0.36 -23.22 -26.14
C VAL A 201 0.21 -24.22 -27.13
N ASP A 202 1.44 -23.98 -27.58
CA ASP A 202 2.19 -24.95 -28.36
C ASP A 202 2.84 -25.99 -27.42
N PHE A 203 2.53 -27.27 -27.67
CA PHE A 203 3.09 -28.42 -26.97
C PHE A 203 4.03 -29.25 -27.85
N SER A 204 4.42 -28.72 -29.02
CA SER A 204 5.43 -29.34 -29.88
C SER A 204 6.78 -29.49 -29.16
N GLN A 205 7.09 -28.52 -28.29
CA GLN A 205 8.18 -28.56 -27.33
C GLN A 205 7.66 -29.10 -25.99
N SER A 206 8.49 -29.86 -25.26
CA SER A 206 8.11 -30.48 -23.98
C SER A 206 7.89 -29.43 -22.89
N ARG A 207 6.68 -28.87 -22.83
CA ARG A 207 6.28 -27.84 -21.86
C ARG A 207 5.49 -28.44 -20.69
N PRO A 208 5.78 -28.07 -19.43
CA PRO A 208 4.99 -28.51 -18.28
C PRO A 208 3.57 -27.93 -18.32
N LEU A 209 2.59 -28.72 -17.86
CA LEU A 209 1.18 -28.33 -17.75
C LEU A 209 0.73 -28.42 -16.29
N LEU A 210 0.17 -27.34 -15.77
CA LEU A 210 -0.43 -27.25 -14.44
C LEU A 210 -1.96 -27.25 -14.57
N LEU A 211 -2.64 -28.13 -13.86
CA LEU A 211 -4.10 -28.23 -13.83
C LEU A 211 -4.59 -28.00 -12.40
N ALA A 212 -5.48 -27.04 -12.21
CA ALA A 212 -5.96 -26.63 -10.89
C ALA A 212 -7.48 -26.56 -10.83
N SER A 213 -8.10 -27.15 -9.80
CA SER A 213 -9.56 -27.09 -9.61
C SER A 213 -10.02 -27.34 -8.18
N PRO A 214 -11.22 -26.87 -7.80
CA PRO A 214 -11.92 -27.41 -6.63
C PRO A 214 -12.42 -28.83 -6.94
N GLY A 215 -12.24 -29.74 -5.98
CA GLY A 215 -12.64 -31.14 -6.13
C GLY A 215 -11.81 -31.90 -7.17
N PHE A 216 -12.48 -32.72 -8.00
CA PHE A 216 -11.84 -33.69 -8.89
C PHE A 216 -11.76 -33.27 -10.36
N VAL A 217 -12.30 -32.09 -10.72
CA VAL A 217 -12.47 -31.66 -12.12
C VAL A 217 -11.16 -31.67 -12.92
N ALA A 218 -10.06 -31.17 -12.35
CA ALA A 218 -8.75 -31.15 -12.99
C ALA A 218 -8.17 -32.56 -13.20
N ASN A 219 -8.43 -33.48 -12.27
CA ASN A 219 -8.01 -34.87 -12.40
C ASN A 219 -8.82 -35.60 -13.49
N ASP A 220 -10.12 -35.36 -13.54
CA ASP A 220 -11.01 -35.90 -14.58
C ASP A 220 -10.61 -35.36 -15.95
N PHE A 221 -10.26 -34.07 -16.04
CA PHE A 221 -9.76 -33.48 -17.27
C PHE A 221 -8.41 -34.08 -17.69
N LYS A 222 -7.47 -34.31 -16.76
CA LYS A 222 -6.21 -35.01 -17.05
C LYS A 222 -6.46 -36.40 -17.64
N ASN A 223 -7.39 -37.16 -17.05
CA ASN A 223 -7.77 -38.49 -17.55
C ASN A 223 -8.43 -38.41 -18.92
N PHE A 224 -9.24 -37.39 -19.16
CA PHE A 224 -9.84 -37.12 -20.47
C PHE A 224 -8.79 -36.82 -21.55
N ILE A 225 -7.76 -36.00 -21.25
CA ILE A 225 -6.63 -35.75 -22.15
C ILE A 225 -5.89 -37.06 -22.45
N ALA A 226 -5.62 -37.87 -21.44
CA ALA A 226 -4.93 -39.15 -21.61
C ALA A 226 -5.74 -40.15 -22.45
N ALA A 227 -7.06 -40.23 -22.25
CA ALA A 227 -7.95 -41.07 -23.06
C ALA A 227 -7.96 -40.60 -24.51
N LYS A 228 -8.14 -39.29 -24.74
CA LYS A 228 -8.19 -38.73 -26.10
C LYS A 228 -6.87 -38.90 -26.84
N GLY A 229 -5.72 -38.74 -26.17
CA GLY A 229 -4.41 -39.01 -26.76
C GLY A 229 -4.22 -40.48 -27.18
N ARG A 230 -4.78 -41.43 -26.42
CA ARG A 230 -4.79 -42.85 -26.81
C ARG A 230 -5.71 -43.10 -28.00
N ASP A 231 -6.94 -42.58 -27.96
CA ASP A 231 -7.96 -42.80 -28.99
C ASP A 231 -7.57 -42.17 -30.34
N SER A 232 -6.91 -41.01 -30.31
CA SER A 232 -6.44 -40.31 -31.52
C SER A 232 -5.02 -40.66 -31.95
N ASN A 233 -4.34 -41.58 -31.23
CA ASN A 233 -2.93 -41.93 -31.43
C ASN A 233 -1.98 -40.71 -31.44
N ASP A 234 -2.31 -39.67 -30.68
CA ASP A 234 -1.53 -38.44 -30.57
C ASP A 234 -0.51 -38.57 -29.43
N LYS A 235 0.74 -38.85 -29.81
CA LYS A 235 1.85 -39.02 -28.87
C LYS A 235 2.17 -37.75 -28.08
N VAL A 236 1.94 -36.57 -28.67
CA VAL A 236 2.17 -35.28 -28.00
C VAL A 236 1.15 -35.13 -26.88
N LEU A 237 -0.13 -35.34 -27.19
CA LEU A 237 -1.22 -35.22 -26.22
C LEU A 237 -1.10 -36.23 -25.07
N ALA A 238 -0.70 -37.47 -25.38
CA ALA A 238 -0.42 -38.48 -24.35
C ALA A 238 0.74 -38.07 -23.43
N ASN A 239 1.79 -37.44 -23.98
CA ASN A 239 2.90 -36.93 -23.19
C ASN A 239 2.51 -35.72 -22.33
N VAL A 240 1.69 -34.81 -22.87
CA VAL A 240 1.12 -33.67 -22.11
C VAL A 240 0.34 -34.15 -20.90
N ALA A 241 -0.52 -35.16 -21.06
CA ALA A 241 -1.26 -35.74 -19.93
C ALA A 241 -0.32 -36.36 -18.88
N LYS A 242 0.78 -36.99 -19.31
CA LYS A 242 1.76 -37.60 -18.41
C LYS A 242 2.52 -36.55 -17.58
N LEU A 243 2.92 -35.45 -18.22
CA LEU A 243 3.63 -34.34 -17.59
C LEU A 243 2.72 -33.39 -16.79
N ALA A 244 1.40 -33.49 -16.96
CA ALA A 244 0.43 -32.65 -16.27
C ALA A 244 0.47 -32.87 -14.75
N THR A 245 0.68 -31.79 -14.01
CA THR A 245 0.61 -31.74 -12.55
C THR A 245 -0.77 -31.23 -12.14
N VAL A 246 -1.48 -32.00 -11.33
CA VAL A 246 -2.81 -31.64 -10.81
C VAL A 246 -2.64 -31.11 -9.40
N VAL A 247 -3.30 -30.00 -9.09
CA VAL A 247 -3.22 -29.32 -7.79
C VAL A 247 -4.61 -28.87 -7.37
N HIS A 248 -4.85 -28.85 -6.06
CA HIS A 248 -6.10 -28.32 -5.53
C HIS A 248 -6.15 -26.79 -5.65
N ALA A 249 -7.33 -26.26 -5.98
CA ALA A 249 -7.61 -24.82 -5.93
C ALA A 249 -8.99 -24.58 -5.32
N ASN A 250 -9.14 -23.50 -4.55
CA ASN A 250 -10.43 -23.16 -3.96
C ASN A 250 -11.50 -22.76 -4.99
N THR A 251 -11.09 -22.22 -6.15
CA THR A 251 -12.00 -21.75 -7.21
C THR A 251 -11.43 -22.01 -8.60
N GLY A 252 -12.29 -21.99 -9.62
CA GLY A 252 -11.90 -22.05 -11.04
C GLY A 252 -11.43 -20.72 -11.65
N HIS A 253 -11.24 -19.66 -10.86
CA HIS A 253 -10.90 -18.32 -11.35
C HIS A 253 -9.40 -18.03 -11.35
N VAL A 254 -8.95 -17.07 -12.17
CA VAL A 254 -7.51 -16.74 -12.34
C VAL A 254 -6.81 -16.39 -11.04
N HIS A 255 -7.49 -15.73 -10.09
CA HIS A 255 -6.89 -15.38 -8.79
C HIS A 255 -6.48 -16.61 -7.96
N SER A 256 -7.09 -17.78 -8.18
CA SER A 256 -6.67 -19.03 -7.53
C SER A 256 -5.32 -19.53 -8.02
N LEU A 257 -4.84 -19.07 -9.19
CA LEU A 257 -3.52 -19.46 -9.66
C LEU A 257 -2.41 -18.97 -8.74
N ASN A 258 -2.58 -17.79 -8.12
CA ASN A 258 -1.62 -17.27 -7.15
C ASN A 258 -1.52 -18.17 -5.90
N GLU A 259 -2.60 -18.84 -5.50
CA GLU A 259 -2.57 -19.82 -4.42
C GLU A 259 -1.89 -21.12 -4.86
N VAL A 260 -2.27 -21.61 -6.04
CA VAL A 260 -1.74 -22.86 -6.60
C VAL A 260 -0.23 -22.79 -6.81
N LEU A 261 0.28 -21.66 -7.29
CA LEU A 261 1.70 -21.43 -7.53
C LEU A 261 2.53 -21.41 -6.23
N LYS A 262 1.90 -21.16 -5.07
CA LYS A 262 2.55 -21.25 -3.74
C LYS A 262 2.59 -22.66 -3.19
N SER A 263 1.90 -23.62 -3.82
CA SER A 263 1.81 -24.96 -3.24
C SER A 263 3.17 -25.66 -3.30
N PRO A 264 3.58 -26.36 -2.23
CA PRO A 264 4.87 -27.07 -2.21
C PRO A 264 5.00 -28.10 -3.33
N GLU A 265 3.88 -28.68 -3.77
CA GLU A 265 3.82 -29.65 -4.86
C GLU A 265 4.22 -29.04 -6.21
N VAL A 266 3.84 -27.79 -6.45
CA VAL A 266 4.18 -27.03 -7.66
C VAL A 266 5.62 -26.59 -7.62
N LEU A 267 6.05 -25.96 -6.52
CA LEU A 267 7.42 -25.50 -6.34
C LEU A 267 8.43 -26.66 -6.42
N ALA A 268 8.11 -27.83 -5.87
CA ALA A 268 8.98 -29.00 -5.92
C ALA A 268 9.17 -29.56 -7.34
N LYS A 269 8.16 -29.44 -8.20
CA LYS A 269 8.22 -29.92 -9.60
C LYS A 269 8.72 -28.87 -10.57
N MET A 270 8.77 -27.60 -10.17
CA MET A 270 9.10 -26.47 -11.03
C MET A 270 10.35 -25.69 -10.57
N LYS A 271 11.23 -26.34 -9.80
CA LYS A 271 12.44 -25.73 -9.19
C LYS A 271 13.35 -25.00 -10.19
N ASP A 272 13.35 -25.43 -11.45
CA ASP A 272 14.23 -24.87 -12.48
C ASP A 272 13.66 -23.59 -13.13
N VAL A 273 12.36 -23.33 -12.96
CA VAL A 273 11.70 -22.13 -13.50
C VAL A 273 12.09 -20.90 -12.65
N ARG A 274 12.43 -19.78 -13.31
CA ARG A 274 12.82 -18.53 -12.64
C ARG A 274 11.86 -18.11 -11.53
N PHE A 275 10.56 -18.14 -11.82
CA PHE A 275 9.52 -17.82 -10.83
C PHE A 275 9.60 -18.67 -9.56
N ALA A 276 9.84 -19.98 -9.68
CA ALA A 276 9.94 -20.85 -8.52
C ALA A 276 11.17 -20.52 -7.67
N LYS A 277 12.29 -20.12 -8.29
CA LYS A 277 13.49 -19.67 -7.58
C LYS A 277 13.22 -18.38 -6.81
N GLU A 278 12.52 -17.41 -7.42
CA GLU A 278 12.13 -16.17 -6.75
C GLU A 278 11.18 -16.41 -5.57
N ALA A 279 10.21 -17.31 -5.74
CA ALA A 279 9.29 -17.69 -4.66
C ALA A 279 10.02 -18.39 -3.50
N LEU A 280 10.91 -19.34 -3.80
CA LEU A 280 11.73 -20.03 -2.80
C LEU A 280 12.67 -19.06 -2.05
N LEU A 281 13.22 -18.07 -2.76
CA LEU A 281 14.07 -17.05 -2.15
C LEU A 281 13.28 -16.14 -1.21
N MET A 282 12.05 -15.74 -1.61
CA MET A 282 11.13 -15.03 -0.72
C MET A 282 10.74 -15.86 0.50
N ASP A 283 10.44 -17.15 0.33
CA ASP A 283 10.08 -18.02 1.46
C ASP A 283 11.27 -18.19 2.43
N SER A 284 12.48 -18.40 1.90
CA SER A 284 13.72 -18.42 2.69
C SER A 284 13.92 -17.11 3.46
N PHE A 285 13.68 -15.97 2.82
CA PHE A 285 13.76 -14.66 3.46
C PHE A 285 12.76 -14.53 4.62
N PHE A 286 11.50 -14.94 4.42
CA PHE A 286 10.49 -14.90 5.49
C PHE A 286 10.79 -15.90 6.62
N ASP A 287 11.38 -17.05 6.32
CA ASP A 287 11.79 -18.00 7.35
C ASP A 287 12.96 -17.46 8.18
N MET A 288 13.91 -16.74 7.56
CA MET A 288 14.97 -16.04 8.29
C MET A 288 14.41 -14.90 9.16
N LEU A 289 13.41 -14.14 8.69
CA LEU A 289 12.73 -13.15 9.52
C LEU A 289 12.03 -13.76 10.74
N LYS A 290 11.49 -14.98 10.64
CA LYS A 290 10.90 -15.68 11.79
C LYS A 290 11.94 -16.19 12.78
N LEU A 291 13.13 -16.53 12.29
CA LEU A 291 14.25 -16.97 13.12
C LEU A 291 14.87 -15.80 13.89
N ASP A 292 14.75 -14.59 13.36
CA ASP A 292 15.25 -13.34 13.94
C ASP A 292 16.75 -13.41 14.29
N ASP A 293 17.53 -14.01 13.40
CA ASP A 293 18.96 -14.22 13.59
C ASP A 293 19.82 -13.08 13.03
N GLY A 294 19.21 -11.94 12.70
CA GLY A 294 19.88 -10.77 12.12
C GLY A 294 20.34 -10.92 10.66
N ARG A 295 19.96 -11.99 9.95
CA ARG A 295 20.38 -12.21 8.54
C ARG A 295 19.35 -11.81 7.49
N ALA A 296 18.18 -11.34 7.87
CA ALA A 296 17.16 -10.90 6.94
C ALA A 296 16.66 -9.50 7.31
N TRP A 297 16.82 -8.55 6.38
CA TRP A 297 16.46 -7.16 6.57
C TRP A 297 15.59 -6.65 5.42
N TYR A 298 14.69 -5.71 5.68
CA TYR A 298 13.85 -5.09 4.66
C TYR A 298 13.72 -3.58 4.86
N GLY A 299 13.34 -2.89 3.79
CA GLY A 299 13.24 -1.44 3.76
C GLY A 299 14.56 -0.75 3.34
N ALA A 300 14.41 0.41 2.71
CA ALA A 300 15.51 1.05 1.99
C ALA A 300 16.71 1.41 2.87
N LYS A 301 16.50 1.96 4.08
CA LYS A 301 17.60 2.38 4.97
C LYS A 301 18.43 1.19 5.46
N ALA A 302 17.78 0.17 6.03
CA ALA A 302 18.46 -0.99 6.59
C ALA A 302 19.21 -1.79 5.51
N VAL A 303 18.59 -1.96 4.34
CA VAL A 303 19.24 -2.63 3.20
C VAL A 303 20.42 -1.80 2.67
N GLU A 304 20.30 -0.48 2.60
CA GLU A 304 21.40 0.40 2.20
C GLU A 304 22.59 0.27 3.14
N LYS A 305 22.38 0.35 4.46
CA LYS A 305 23.44 0.07 5.46
C LYS A 305 24.04 -1.33 5.28
N ALA A 306 23.20 -2.34 5.07
CA ALA A 306 23.67 -3.70 4.92
C ALA A 306 24.54 -3.92 3.68
N VAL A 307 24.17 -3.28 2.58
CA VAL A 307 24.95 -3.24 1.35
C VAL A 307 26.22 -2.44 1.58
N ASP A 308 26.15 -1.37 2.36
CA ASP A 308 27.31 -0.52 2.64
C ASP A 308 28.42 -1.22 3.41
N GLU A 309 28.04 -2.06 4.38
CA GLU A 309 28.92 -2.96 5.14
C GLU A 309 29.36 -4.22 4.36
N GLY A 310 28.86 -4.42 3.13
CA GLY A 310 29.18 -5.60 2.30
C GLY A 310 28.55 -6.90 2.80
N ALA A 311 27.55 -6.84 3.69
CA ALA A 311 26.87 -8.02 4.23
C ALA A 311 25.94 -8.71 3.21
N VAL A 312 25.61 -8.02 2.12
CA VAL A 312 24.88 -8.60 0.98
C VAL A 312 25.86 -9.17 -0.07
N GLY A 313 27.11 -9.42 0.32
CA GLY A 313 28.18 -9.90 -0.54
C GLY A 313 28.30 -11.43 -0.66
N PRO A 314 29.51 -11.97 -0.86
CA PRO A 314 29.71 -13.37 -1.22
C PRO A 314 29.47 -14.30 -0.01
N GLY A 315 28.96 -15.51 -0.28
CA GLY A 315 28.66 -16.49 0.77
C GLY A 315 27.18 -16.64 1.14
N GLY A 316 26.27 -16.20 0.26
CA GLY A 316 24.82 -16.39 0.42
C GLY A 316 24.01 -15.10 0.57
N GLY A 317 24.66 -13.92 0.46
CA GLY A 317 23.97 -12.64 0.44
C GLY A 317 23.13 -12.46 -0.83
N ALA A 318 21.88 -12.02 -0.67
CA ALA A 318 20.96 -11.80 -1.77
C ALA A 318 20.13 -10.52 -1.59
N LEU A 319 20.17 -9.62 -2.57
CA LEU A 319 19.32 -8.44 -2.65
C LEU A 319 18.05 -8.77 -3.43
N LEU A 320 16.89 -8.49 -2.82
CA LEU A 320 15.57 -8.60 -3.43
C LEU A 320 15.03 -7.19 -3.66
N ILE A 321 14.76 -6.82 -4.92
CA ILE A 321 14.31 -5.46 -5.24
C ILE A 321 13.17 -5.47 -6.26
N ASN A 322 12.14 -4.66 -6.02
CA ASN A 322 11.00 -4.57 -6.93
C ASN A 322 11.32 -3.71 -8.15
N ASN A 323 10.90 -4.14 -9.34
CA ASN A 323 11.12 -3.40 -10.58
C ASN A 323 10.44 -2.02 -10.59
N SER A 324 9.42 -1.80 -9.76
CA SER A 324 8.72 -0.53 -9.57
C SER A 324 9.67 0.62 -9.17
N LEU A 325 10.73 0.33 -8.39
CA LEU A 325 11.68 1.33 -7.89
C LEU A 325 12.53 1.95 -9.00
N PHE A 326 12.89 1.17 -10.03
CA PHE A 326 13.60 1.66 -11.21
C PHE A 326 12.72 2.49 -12.15
N ARG A 327 11.39 2.48 -11.92
CA ARG A 327 10.42 3.24 -12.71
C ARG A 327 9.95 4.54 -12.07
N SER A 328 10.36 4.82 -10.84
CA SER A 328 10.01 6.04 -10.10
C SER A 328 10.21 7.30 -10.95
N GLN A 329 9.27 8.25 -10.97
CA GLN A 329 9.44 9.50 -11.73
C GLN A 329 10.59 10.38 -11.20
N ASN A 330 11.07 10.10 -9.98
CA ASN A 330 12.19 10.80 -9.37
C ASN A 330 13.52 10.16 -9.82
N LEU A 331 14.32 10.92 -10.57
CA LEU A 331 15.61 10.48 -11.08
C LEU A 331 16.61 10.10 -9.96
N ALA A 332 16.63 10.84 -8.86
CA ALA A 332 17.54 10.58 -7.75
C ALA A 332 17.25 9.21 -7.12
N VAL A 333 15.97 8.83 -7.05
CA VAL A 333 15.53 7.54 -6.53
C VAL A 333 15.99 6.39 -7.43
N ARG A 334 15.84 6.53 -8.75
CA ARG A 334 16.32 5.51 -9.70
C ARG A 334 17.84 5.30 -9.57
N LYS A 335 18.60 6.39 -9.61
CA LYS A 335 20.07 6.35 -9.51
C LYS A 335 20.54 5.70 -8.21
N LYS A 336 19.88 6.01 -7.09
CA LYS A 336 20.16 5.40 -5.80
C LYS A 336 20.05 3.87 -5.86
N TYR A 337 18.92 3.35 -6.33
CA TYR A 337 18.70 1.90 -6.37
C TYR A 337 19.55 1.17 -7.40
N VAL A 338 19.87 1.82 -8.53
CA VAL A 338 20.86 1.29 -9.48
C VAL A 338 22.23 1.15 -8.80
N ALA A 339 22.69 2.17 -8.07
CA ALA A 339 23.97 2.12 -7.37
C ALA A 339 24.01 1.00 -6.31
N ILE A 340 22.91 0.77 -5.59
CA ILE A 340 22.80 -0.34 -4.63
C ILE A 340 22.93 -1.69 -5.34
N VAL A 341 22.24 -1.89 -6.47
CA VAL A 341 22.34 -3.13 -7.26
C VAL A 341 23.75 -3.36 -7.77
N ASP A 342 24.39 -2.30 -8.28
CA ASP A 342 25.77 -2.37 -8.78
C ASP A 342 26.77 -2.71 -7.69
N LYS A 343 26.62 -2.09 -6.52
CA LYS A 343 27.45 -2.38 -5.35
C LYS A 343 27.34 -3.84 -4.92
N VAL A 344 26.12 -4.35 -4.75
CA VAL A 344 25.91 -5.77 -4.39
C VAL A 344 26.55 -6.72 -5.40
N LYS A 345 26.40 -6.44 -6.71
CA LYS A 345 27.02 -7.25 -7.75
C LYS A 345 28.54 -7.17 -7.73
N ALA A 346 29.10 -5.97 -7.49
CA ALA A 346 30.54 -5.76 -7.38
C ALA A 346 31.14 -6.49 -6.17
N ASP A 347 30.42 -6.52 -5.06
CA ASP A 347 30.80 -7.24 -3.84
C ASP A 347 30.64 -8.76 -3.98
N GLY A 348 30.06 -9.25 -5.08
CA GLY A 348 29.88 -10.69 -5.35
C GLY A 348 28.61 -11.29 -4.75
N GLY A 349 27.65 -10.45 -4.35
CA GLY A 349 26.30 -10.83 -3.94
C GLY A 349 25.35 -11.07 -5.10
N GLU A 350 24.20 -11.68 -4.80
CA GLU A 350 23.16 -11.94 -5.80
C GLU A 350 22.07 -10.86 -5.77
N ALA A 351 21.92 -10.07 -6.84
CA ALA A 351 20.82 -9.11 -6.96
C ALA A 351 19.67 -9.66 -7.83
N ARG A 352 18.46 -9.72 -7.27
CA ARG A 352 17.24 -10.23 -7.90
C ARG A 352 16.19 -9.15 -8.02
N ILE A 353 15.91 -8.76 -9.27
CA ILE A 353 14.83 -7.84 -9.61
C ILE A 353 13.54 -8.63 -9.77
N LEU A 354 12.56 -8.35 -8.92
CA LEU A 354 11.24 -8.99 -8.93
C LEU A 354 10.22 -8.14 -9.69
N SER A 355 9.35 -8.79 -10.45
CA SER A 355 8.24 -8.11 -11.14
C SER A 355 7.13 -7.77 -10.14
N SER A 356 6.72 -6.50 -10.09
CA SER A 356 5.58 -6.02 -9.28
C SER A 356 4.26 -6.71 -9.64
N ASP A 357 4.15 -7.27 -10.84
CA ASP A 357 2.96 -7.97 -11.33
C ASP A 357 2.91 -9.43 -10.85
N HIS A 358 4.02 -9.95 -10.31
CA HIS A 358 4.12 -11.31 -9.78
C HIS A 358 3.91 -11.36 -8.27
N GLU A 359 3.58 -12.55 -7.78
CA GLU A 359 3.31 -12.78 -6.36
C GLU A 359 4.52 -12.48 -5.46
N SER A 360 5.74 -12.83 -5.91
CA SER A 360 6.99 -12.56 -5.21
C SER A 360 7.23 -11.04 -5.07
N GLY A 361 7.03 -10.28 -6.15
CA GLY A 361 7.13 -8.82 -6.14
C GLY A 361 6.01 -8.15 -5.33
N GLN A 362 4.78 -8.67 -5.37
CA GLN A 362 3.69 -8.17 -4.52
C GLN A 362 3.99 -8.36 -3.04
N ARG A 363 4.53 -9.53 -2.64
CA ARG A 363 4.99 -9.79 -1.27
C ARG A 363 6.10 -8.84 -0.85
N LEU A 364 7.09 -8.63 -1.71
CA LEU A 364 8.17 -7.68 -1.46
C LEU A 364 7.65 -6.23 -1.34
N GLY A 365 6.66 -5.86 -2.14
CA GLY A 365 6.01 -4.54 -2.05
C GLY A 365 5.34 -4.28 -0.70
N MET A 366 4.80 -5.31 -0.04
CA MET A 366 4.27 -5.18 1.32
C MET A 366 5.36 -4.85 2.37
N LEU A 367 6.63 -5.10 2.05
CA LEU A 367 7.80 -4.86 2.89
C LEU A 367 8.58 -3.59 2.50
N GLY A 368 8.05 -2.76 1.61
CA GLY A 368 8.71 -1.53 1.17
C GLY A 368 9.60 -1.69 -0.07
N ASP A 369 9.26 -2.65 -0.94
CA ASP A 369 9.83 -2.84 -2.28
C ASP A 369 11.33 -3.24 -2.36
N ILE A 370 12.01 -3.39 -1.21
CA ILE A 370 13.41 -3.81 -1.14
C ILE A 370 13.68 -4.62 0.13
N ALA A 371 14.45 -5.69 0.01
CA ALA A 371 14.88 -6.56 1.10
C ALA A 371 16.25 -7.18 0.80
N ALA A 372 16.94 -7.66 1.84
CA ALA A 372 18.23 -8.31 1.72
C ALA A 372 18.33 -9.53 2.66
N ILE A 373 18.93 -10.59 2.14
CA ILE A 373 19.48 -11.71 2.91
C ILE A 373 20.97 -11.43 3.06
N LEU A 374 21.48 -11.55 4.27
CA LEU A 374 22.87 -11.27 4.63
C LEU A 374 23.67 -12.57 4.75
N ASN A 375 24.96 -12.50 4.39
CA ASN A 375 25.90 -13.61 4.55
C ASN A 375 26.38 -13.79 6.00
N TYR A 376 26.33 -12.74 6.82
CA TYR A 376 26.58 -12.78 8.26
C TYR A 376 25.50 -11.98 9.01
N PRO A 377 25.20 -12.35 10.27
CA PRO A 377 24.18 -11.66 11.05
C PRO A 377 24.63 -10.23 11.37
N MET A 378 23.72 -9.28 11.14
CA MET A 378 23.88 -7.90 11.60
C MET A 378 22.65 -7.52 12.41
N HIS A 379 22.88 -6.82 13.50
CA HIS A 379 21.84 -6.31 14.37
C HIS A 379 21.75 -4.80 14.19
N ASP A 380 20.61 -4.22 14.54
CA ASP A 380 20.47 -2.77 14.71
C ASP A 380 20.71 -1.93 13.43
N LEU A 381 20.53 -2.53 12.24
CA LEU A 381 20.64 -1.80 10.95
C LEU A 381 19.52 -0.76 10.73
N ASP A 382 18.47 -0.81 11.55
CA ASP A 382 17.41 0.18 11.60
C ASP A 382 17.59 1.22 12.73
N GLU A 383 18.64 1.11 13.55
CA GLU A 383 19.05 2.12 14.54
C GLU A 383 19.83 3.25 13.84
N GLU A 384 19.65 4.49 14.30
CA GLU A 384 20.40 5.64 13.79
C GLU A 384 21.73 5.72 14.55
N ASP A 385 22.87 5.69 13.84
CA ASP A 385 24.19 5.81 14.46
C ASP A 385 24.30 7.20 15.10
N GLU A 386 24.36 7.26 16.44
CA GLU A 386 24.38 8.48 17.24
C GLU A 386 25.72 9.26 17.13
N GLU A 387 26.69 8.80 16.33
CA GLU A 387 28.11 9.15 16.54
C GLU A 387 28.67 10.33 15.73
N GLU A 388 27.96 10.96 14.78
CA GLU A 388 28.56 12.03 13.95
C GLU A 388 28.19 13.49 14.30
N GLU A 389 27.44 13.77 15.38
CA GLU A 389 26.97 15.14 15.70
C GLU A 389 27.56 15.79 16.98
N GLU A 390 28.69 15.32 17.53
CA GLU A 390 29.39 16.04 18.60
C GLU A 390 30.51 16.94 18.06
N GLN A 391 30.16 18.16 17.65
CA GLN A 391 30.92 19.39 17.92
C GLN A 391 30.28 20.62 17.25
N GLN A 392 29.43 21.35 17.99
CA GLN A 392 29.44 22.82 17.99
C GLN A 392 28.57 23.38 19.12
N VAL A 393 29.23 23.84 20.18
CA VAL A 393 28.66 24.64 21.27
C VAL A 393 28.68 26.11 20.85
N ILE A 394 27.52 26.77 20.75
CA ILE A 394 27.40 28.24 20.65
C ILE A 394 26.22 28.74 21.52
N PRO A 395 26.35 29.89 22.23
CA PRO A 395 25.57 30.22 23.43
C PRO A 395 24.26 30.98 23.17
N ARG A 396 23.38 30.92 24.19
CA ARG A 396 22.11 31.63 24.29
C ARG A 396 22.29 33.14 24.34
N HIS A 397 21.50 33.86 23.53
CA HIS A 397 21.12 35.25 23.79
C HIS A 397 19.60 35.34 23.93
N HIS A 398 19.16 35.75 25.12
CA HIS A 398 17.85 36.31 25.39
C HIS A 398 17.80 37.74 24.86
N GLU A 399 16.66 38.14 24.28
CA GLU A 399 16.03 39.44 24.55
C GLU A 399 14.58 39.42 24.06
N ASP A 400 13.70 39.98 24.89
CA ASP A 400 12.25 39.94 24.85
C ASP A 400 11.63 40.99 23.92
N ASP A 401 10.47 40.68 23.31
CA ASP A 401 9.40 41.66 23.00
C ASP A 401 8.05 40.92 22.76
N PRO A 402 6.86 41.56 22.82
CA PRO A 402 5.83 41.14 23.76
C PRO A 402 4.51 40.73 23.07
N ALA A 403 3.94 39.57 23.45
CA ALA A 403 2.54 39.26 23.13
C ALA A 403 1.91 38.23 24.11
N ILE A 404 0.82 38.69 24.75
CA ILE A 404 -0.38 37.95 25.19
C ILE A 404 -0.20 36.82 26.26
N PRO A 405 -0.95 36.84 27.38
CA PRO A 405 -0.72 35.93 28.50
C PRO A 405 -1.32 34.54 28.24
N ARG A 406 -0.48 33.49 28.20
CA ARG A 406 -0.87 32.12 28.54
C ARG A 406 0.06 31.59 29.63
N GLY A 407 -0.52 31.17 30.74
CA GLY A 407 0.20 30.81 31.95
C GLY A 407 1.12 29.60 31.79
N MET A 408 2.28 29.70 32.44
CA MET A 408 3.17 28.60 32.88
C MET A 408 3.77 27.70 31.79
N GLY A 409 4.88 28.13 31.20
CA GLY A 409 6.22 27.82 31.74
C GLY A 409 6.56 26.37 32.13
N SER A 410 6.01 25.35 31.49
CA SER A 410 6.62 24.02 31.50
C SER A 410 7.03 23.62 30.09
N ARG A 411 8.30 23.29 29.93
CA ARG A 411 8.79 22.60 28.73
C ARG A 411 7.94 21.34 28.60
N LEU A 412 7.16 21.23 27.52
CA LEU A 412 6.33 20.06 27.25
C LEU A 412 7.20 18.79 27.31
N ARG A 413 6.63 17.72 27.86
CA ARG A 413 7.24 16.41 28.04
C ARG A 413 6.28 15.32 27.60
N ILE A 414 6.78 14.11 27.42
CA ILE A 414 5.96 12.96 27.01
C ILE A 414 4.86 12.60 28.01
N ASP A 415 5.08 12.89 29.30
CA ASP A 415 4.13 12.72 30.40
C ASP A 415 3.19 13.93 30.59
N SER A 416 3.28 14.95 29.72
CA SER A 416 2.39 16.09 29.79
C SER A 416 0.95 15.69 29.50
N THR A 417 0.02 16.29 30.23
CA THR A 417 -1.40 15.98 30.14
C THR A 417 -2.24 17.23 29.96
N VAL A 418 -3.45 17.04 29.41
CA VAL A 418 -4.51 18.05 29.38
C VAL A 418 -5.60 17.66 30.37
N LYS A 419 -6.08 18.64 31.15
CA LYS A 419 -7.19 18.45 32.08
C LYS A 419 -8.51 18.44 31.30
N LEU A 420 -9.31 17.40 31.50
CA LEU A 420 -10.63 17.24 30.89
C LEU A 420 -11.73 17.88 31.76
N ASN A 421 -12.86 18.20 31.15
CA ASN A 421 -14.05 18.69 31.86
C ASN A 421 -14.59 17.70 32.91
N SER A 422 -14.33 16.40 32.74
CA SER A 422 -14.60 15.36 33.73
C SER A 422 -13.69 15.42 34.98
N GLY A 423 -12.65 16.25 34.98
CA GLY A 423 -11.66 16.37 36.04
C GLY A 423 -10.45 15.44 35.90
N TYR A 424 -10.53 14.43 35.03
CA TYR A 424 -9.41 13.52 34.72
C TYR A 424 -8.37 14.18 33.81
N HIS A 425 -7.17 13.60 33.76
CA HIS A 425 -6.07 14.07 32.92
C HIS A 425 -5.84 13.10 31.77
N MET A 426 -5.65 13.62 30.57
CA MET A 426 -5.38 12.84 29.36
C MET A 426 -3.99 13.18 28.82
N PRO A 427 -3.14 12.18 28.50
CA PRO A 427 -1.85 12.44 27.85
C PRO A 427 -2.01 13.22 26.56
N ILE A 428 -1.07 14.13 26.27
CA ILE A 428 -1.14 14.99 25.07
C ILE A 428 -0.68 14.29 23.78
N LEU A 429 -0.15 13.07 23.89
CA LEU A 429 0.25 12.23 22.76
C LEU A 429 -0.42 10.86 22.90
N GLY A 430 -1.22 10.48 21.90
CA GLY A 430 -1.92 9.20 21.87
C GLY A 430 -1.42 8.28 20.77
N PHE A 431 -1.46 6.98 21.05
CA PHE A 431 -1.18 5.92 20.10
C PHE A 431 -2.49 5.38 19.52
N GLY A 432 -2.72 5.62 18.23
CA GLY A 432 -3.94 5.19 17.52
C GLY A 432 -3.82 3.79 16.92
N LEU A 433 -4.94 3.07 16.87
CA LEU A 433 -5.00 1.70 16.34
C LEU A 433 -5.61 1.56 14.93
N THR A 434 -5.91 2.69 14.30
CA THR A 434 -6.39 2.76 12.93
C THR A 434 -6.01 4.08 12.26
N THR A 435 -6.01 4.10 10.93
CA THR A 435 -6.05 5.34 10.14
C THR A 435 -7.17 5.32 9.08
N PHE A 436 -7.74 4.13 8.76
CA PHE A 436 -9.00 3.85 8.04
C PHE A 436 -9.18 2.32 7.89
N LYS A 437 -10.30 1.83 7.33
CA LYS A 437 -10.61 0.39 7.13
C LYS A 437 -9.49 -0.47 6.52
N VAL A 438 -8.56 0.12 5.76
CA VAL A 438 -7.46 -0.58 5.07
C VAL A 438 -6.15 -0.58 5.87
N TYR A 439 -5.99 0.33 6.85
CA TYR A 439 -4.73 0.58 7.57
C TYR A 439 -4.80 0.27 9.08
N GLN A 440 -5.69 -0.64 9.47
CA GLN A 440 -5.86 -1.07 10.86
C GLN A 440 -4.61 -1.80 11.36
N THR A 441 -4.24 -1.62 12.63
CA THR A 441 -3.26 -2.52 13.26
C THR A 441 -3.87 -3.93 13.28
N PRO A 442 -3.22 -4.94 12.68
CA PRO A 442 -3.74 -6.30 12.66
C PRO A 442 -4.03 -6.78 14.07
N ARG A 443 -5.14 -7.49 14.25
CA ARG A 443 -5.58 -7.98 15.57
C ARG A 443 -4.48 -8.78 16.28
N ASP A 444 -3.78 -9.62 15.53
CA ASP A 444 -2.78 -10.55 16.06
C ASP A 444 -1.50 -9.83 16.52
N ASN A 445 -1.22 -8.64 15.99
CA ASN A 445 -0.06 -7.82 16.35
C ASN A 445 -0.41 -6.71 17.36
N ALA A 446 -1.70 -6.47 17.63
CA ALA A 446 -2.13 -5.30 18.39
C ALA A 446 -1.62 -5.29 19.83
N THR A 447 -1.53 -6.46 20.49
CA THR A 447 -0.95 -6.56 21.85
C THR A 447 0.50 -6.12 21.84
N GLU A 448 1.33 -6.74 21.00
CA GLU A 448 2.77 -6.48 20.91
C GLU A 448 3.09 -5.02 20.56
N ILE A 449 2.42 -4.49 19.54
CA ILE A 449 2.65 -3.10 19.09
C ILE A 449 2.20 -2.09 20.15
N CYS A 450 1.11 -2.34 20.86
CA CYS A 450 0.71 -1.47 21.96
C CYS A 450 1.69 -1.58 23.15
N THR A 451 2.18 -2.78 23.48
CA THR A 451 3.19 -2.96 24.53
C THR A 451 4.46 -2.18 24.18
N LEU A 452 4.90 -2.25 22.92
CA LEU A 452 6.05 -1.47 22.46
C LEU A 452 5.81 0.05 22.58
N ALA A 453 4.63 0.54 22.21
CA ALA A 453 4.28 1.94 22.40
C ALA A 453 4.31 2.33 23.89
N LEU A 454 3.76 1.50 24.77
CA LEU A 454 3.81 1.75 26.21
C LEU A 454 5.26 1.79 26.75
N ASN A 455 6.12 0.89 26.26
CA ASN A 455 7.54 0.85 26.62
C ASN A 455 8.31 2.05 26.07
N ALA A 456 7.95 2.55 24.89
CA ALA A 456 8.50 3.77 24.30
C ALA A 456 8.06 5.06 25.04
N GLY A 457 7.13 4.96 26.00
CA GLY A 457 6.70 6.07 26.85
C GLY A 457 5.32 6.62 26.54
N TYR A 458 4.58 6.05 25.59
CA TYR A 458 3.17 6.41 25.41
C TYR A 458 2.37 6.00 26.65
N ARG A 459 1.38 6.82 27.02
CA ARG A 459 0.44 6.52 28.11
C ARG A 459 -1.02 6.61 27.67
N HIS A 460 -1.28 6.77 26.37
CA HIS A 460 -2.63 6.85 25.83
C HIS A 460 -2.79 5.91 24.63
N ILE A 461 -3.71 4.95 24.75
CA ILE A 461 -4.08 4.02 23.67
C ILE A 461 -5.47 4.37 23.17
N ASP A 462 -5.60 4.63 21.87
CA ASP A 462 -6.86 4.95 21.20
C ASP A 462 -7.32 3.80 20.29
N SER A 463 -8.43 3.16 20.69
CA SER A 463 -9.08 2.06 20.00
C SER A 463 -10.53 2.39 19.63
N ALA A 464 -11.24 1.42 19.05
CA ALA A 464 -12.68 1.41 18.87
C ALA A 464 -13.18 -0.02 18.71
N THR A 465 -14.41 -0.30 19.13
CA THR A 465 -15.04 -1.61 18.91
C THR A 465 -15.13 -1.95 17.42
N ALA A 466 -15.30 -0.94 16.56
CA ALA A 466 -15.32 -1.11 15.11
C ALA A 466 -14.01 -1.66 14.52
N TYR A 467 -12.88 -1.52 15.22
CA TYR A 467 -11.56 -1.96 14.74
C TYR A 467 -11.30 -3.44 15.01
N ARG A 468 -12.12 -4.09 15.85
CA ARG A 468 -12.00 -5.53 16.18
C ARG A 468 -10.65 -5.95 16.79
N ASN A 469 -9.92 -4.99 17.35
CA ASN A 469 -8.63 -5.18 18.00
C ASN A 469 -8.57 -4.58 19.41
N GLN A 470 -9.69 -4.10 19.98
CA GLN A 470 -9.72 -3.43 21.29
C GLN A 470 -9.32 -4.36 22.44
N GLY A 471 -9.75 -5.64 22.42
CA GLY A 471 -9.33 -6.63 23.43
C GLY A 471 -7.81 -6.85 23.44
N PRO A 472 -7.19 -7.25 22.31
CA PRO A 472 -5.73 -7.36 22.21
C PRO A 472 -4.98 -6.08 22.58
N SER A 473 -5.51 -4.92 22.21
CA SER A 473 -4.89 -3.63 22.56
C SER A 473 -4.91 -3.38 24.07
N ALA A 474 -6.01 -3.72 24.75
CA ALA A 474 -6.07 -3.63 26.21
C ALA A 474 -5.18 -4.68 26.91
N ALA A 475 -4.99 -5.85 26.30
CA ALA A 475 -4.09 -6.88 26.81
C ALA A 475 -2.61 -6.42 26.86
N SER A 476 -2.24 -5.36 26.13
CA SER A 476 -0.91 -4.75 26.23
C SER A 476 -0.63 -4.08 27.57
N ILE A 477 -1.67 -3.62 28.29
CA ILE A 477 -1.53 -2.93 29.56
C ILE A 477 -0.85 -3.85 30.59
N PRO A 478 -1.41 -5.03 30.94
CA PRO A 478 -0.70 -5.94 31.83
C PRO A 478 0.62 -6.47 31.23
N ALA A 479 0.71 -6.63 29.91
CA ALA A 479 1.93 -7.11 29.26
C ALA A 479 3.10 -6.11 29.35
N SER A 480 2.82 -4.81 29.42
CA SER A 480 3.83 -3.74 29.59
C SER A 480 4.39 -3.67 31.02
N GLY A 481 3.74 -4.32 31.99
CA GLY A 481 4.10 -4.22 33.41
C GLY A 481 3.74 -2.87 34.06
N LEU A 482 3.08 -1.95 33.33
CA LEU A 482 2.67 -0.65 33.86
C LEU A 482 1.37 -0.76 34.69
N PRO A 483 1.22 0.04 35.76
CA PRO A 483 -0.03 0.16 36.50
C PRO A 483 -1.19 0.58 35.59
N ARG A 484 -2.38 0.04 35.84
CA ARG A 484 -3.57 0.35 35.03
C ARG A 484 -3.90 1.84 35.08
N GLU A 485 -3.74 2.47 36.23
CA GLU A 485 -4.01 3.90 36.47
C GLU A 485 -3.09 4.84 35.69
N ASP A 486 -1.92 4.37 35.23
CA ASP A 486 -0.99 5.16 34.43
C ASP A 486 -1.35 5.18 32.94
N ILE A 487 -2.26 4.29 32.50
CA ILE A 487 -2.65 4.18 31.10
C ILE A 487 -4.03 4.80 30.90
N PHE A 488 -4.13 5.70 29.92
CA PHE A 488 -5.38 6.26 29.44
C PHE A 488 -5.89 5.42 28.25
N PHE A 489 -6.90 4.59 28.46
CA PHE A 489 -7.47 3.74 27.40
C PHE A 489 -8.76 4.34 26.83
N THR A 490 -8.80 4.53 25.51
CA THR A 490 -9.96 5.04 24.79
C THR A 490 -10.60 3.97 23.91
N THR A 491 -11.93 3.85 23.93
CA THR A 491 -12.69 3.13 22.90
C THR A 491 -13.86 3.97 22.40
N LYS A 492 -14.58 3.45 21.40
CA LYS A 492 -15.68 4.15 20.75
C LYS A 492 -16.81 3.18 20.46
N VAL A 493 -18.04 3.59 20.81
CA VAL A 493 -19.23 2.81 20.49
C VAL A 493 -19.53 2.91 18.99
N PRO A 494 -19.62 1.78 18.25
CA PRO A 494 -19.71 1.77 16.80
C PRO A 494 -21.13 2.11 16.34
N VAL A 495 -21.24 2.82 15.21
CA VAL A 495 -22.52 3.45 14.79
C VAL A 495 -23.04 2.95 13.45
N LYS A 496 -22.48 1.85 12.93
CA LYS A 496 -22.96 1.21 11.69
C LYS A 496 -23.74 -0.05 12.01
N LYS A 497 -25.06 -0.02 11.74
CA LYS A 497 -26.00 -1.15 11.46
C LYS A 497 -27.14 -1.46 12.46
N LYS A 498 -27.35 -0.69 13.54
CA LYS A 498 -28.56 -0.78 14.41
C LYS A 498 -28.95 0.63 14.89
N PRO A 499 -30.22 0.91 15.21
CA PRO A 499 -30.57 2.18 15.87
C PRO A 499 -29.79 2.25 17.18
N LEU A 500 -28.92 3.25 17.33
CA LEU A 500 -28.20 3.51 18.57
C LEU A 500 -29.20 4.04 19.60
N GLY A 501 -29.95 3.13 20.21
CA GLY A 501 -30.74 3.43 21.38
C GLY A 501 -29.89 3.34 22.64
N TYR A 502 -30.43 3.90 23.71
CA TYR A 502 -29.93 3.77 25.07
C TYR A 502 -29.48 2.33 25.40
N ASP A 503 -30.35 1.33 25.21
CA ASP A 503 -30.07 -0.08 25.54
C ASP A 503 -28.87 -0.66 24.76
N THR A 504 -28.72 -0.25 23.50
CA THR A 504 -27.62 -0.73 22.65
C THR A 504 -26.29 -0.20 23.14
N VAL A 505 -26.24 1.07 23.55
CA VAL A 505 -25.02 1.67 24.09
C VAL A 505 -24.68 1.09 25.45
N CYS A 506 -25.66 0.86 26.33
CA CYS A 506 -25.44 0.16 27.60
C CYS A 506 -24.78 -1.21 27.38
N ALA A 507 -25.32 -2.02 26.46
CA ALA A 507 -24.75 -3.33 26.12
C ALA A 507 -23.33 -3.21 25.55
N LEU A 508 -23.07 -2.24 24.68
CA LEU A 508 -21.74 -2.04 24.08
C LEU A 508 -20.69 -1.61 25.10
N VAL A 509 -21.06 -0.81 26.11
CA VAL A 509 -20.14 -0.46 27.21
C VAL A 509 -19.79 -1.71 28.02
N ASP A 510 -20.78 -2.53 28.37
CA ASP A 510 -20.56 -3.77 29.10
C ASP A 510 -19.71 -4.77 28.32
N ASP A 511 -19.96 -4.91 27.03
CA ASP A 511 -19.18 -5.79 26.15
C ASP A 511 -17.76 -5.26 25.96
N ALA A 512 -17.55 -3.95 25.87
CA ALA A 512 -16.22 -3.36 25.82
C ALA A 512 -15.40 -3.65 27.09
N LEU A 513 -16.00 -3.52 28.28
CA LEU A 513 -15.33 -3.88 29.54
C LEU A 513 -14.98 -5.38 29.60
N LYS A 514 -15.89 -6.25 29.16
CA LYS A 514 -15.64 -7.71 29.09
C LYS A 514 -14.52 -8.05 28.10
N GLU A 515 -14.56 -7.50 26.90
CA GLU A 515 -13.59 -7.80 25.84
C GLU A 515 -12.18 -7.29 26.20
N THR A 516 -12.11 -6.12 26.83
CA THR A 516 -10.83 -5.52 27.26
C THR A 516 -10.34 -6.08 28.59
N ASN A 517 -11.20 -6.75 29.35
CA ASN A 517 -10.95 -7.22 30.71
C ASN A 517 -10.45 -6.09 31.65
N LEU A 518 -10.97 -4.88 31.46
CA LEU A 518 -10.65 -3.71 32.29
C LEU A 518 -11.76 -3.45 33.31
N ALA A 519 -11.38 -3.01 34.51
CA ALA A 519 -12.34 -2.60 35.54
C ALA A 519 -13.09 -1.31 35.16
N TYR A 520 -12.44 -0.41 34.41
CA TYR A 520 -13.00 0.83 33.90
C TYR A 520 -12.32 1.23 32.58
N ILE A 521 -12.99 2.08 31.80
CA ILE A 521 -12.44 2.70 30.58
C ILE A 521 -12.24 4.20 30.83
N ASP A 522 -11.11 4.78 30.41
CA ASP A 522 -10.82 6.20 30.68
C ASP A 522 -11.66 7.13 29.81
N LEU A 523 -11.87 6.76 28.53
CA LEU A 523 -12.67 7.54 27.60
C LEU A 523 -13.51 6.66 26.67
N ILE A 524 -14.81 6.94 26.59
CA ILE A 524 -15.68 6.41 25.53
C ILE A 524 -16.23 7.54 24.67
N LEU A 525 -16.07 7.41 23.36
CA LEU A 525 -16.62 8.35 22.38
C LEU A 525 -17.81 7.74 21.63
N ILE A 526 -18.80 8.56 21.31
CA ILE A 526 -19.75 8.24 20.24
C ILE A 526 -19.02 8.43 18.91
N HIS A 527 -18.78 7.34 18.17
CA HIS A 527 -17.81 7.35 17.05
C HIS A 527 -18.24 8.21 15.85
N TRP A 528 -19.54 8.27 15.56
CA TRP A 528 -20.15 9.00 14.43
C TRP A 528 -21.56 9.50 14.83
N PRO A 529 -22.08 10.59 14.25
CA PRO A 529 -23.39 11.14 14.59
C PRO A 529 -24.58 10.44 13.90
N TYR A 530 -24.51 9.14 13.60
CA TYR A 530 -25.61 8.40 12.95
C TYR A 530 -26.80 8.14 13.90
N GLY A 531 -27.98 7.86 13.32
CA GLY A 531 -29.17 7.39 14.05
C GLY A 531 -30.23 8.47 14.33
N GLY A 532 -29.95 9.74 14.02
CA GLY A 532 -30.86 10.87 14.27
C GLY A 532 -30.81 11.38 15.73
N PRO A 533 -31.54 12.47 16.03
CA PRO A 533 -31.45 13.16 17.32
C PRO A 533 -31.77 12.26 18.52
N GLU A 534 -32.89 11.51 18.46
CA GLU A 534 -33.33 10.63 19.56
C GLU A 534 -32.31 9.51 19.87
N ALA A 535 -31.70 8.94 18.84
CA ALA A 535 -30.65 7.94 19.02
C ALA A 535 -29.40 8.56 19.67
N ARG A 536 -29.00 9.76 19.24
CA ARG A 536 -27.87 10.48 19.85
C ARG A 536 -28.14 10.85 21.30
N LYS A 537 -29.36 11.31 21.64
CA LYS A 537 -29.79 11.56 23.02
C LYS A 537 -29.73 10.29 23.86
N GLY A 538 -30.30 9.19 23.37
CA GLY A 538 -30.29 7.89 24.05
C GLY A 538 -28.88 7.35 24.28
N ALA A 539 -28.02 7.44 23.26
CA ALA A 539 -26.62 7.06 23.33
C ALA A 539 -25.84 7.90 24.36
N TRP A 540 -26.03 9.21 24.35
CA TRP A 540 -25.40 10.10 25.32
C TRP A 540 -25.85 9.77 26.74
N LYS A 541 -27.15 9.63 26.98
CA LYS A 541 -27.71 9.24 28.28
C LYS A 541 -27.07 7.96 28.82
N ALA A 542 -26.93 6.92 27.98
CA ALA A 542 -26.29 5.67 28.39
C ALA A 542 -24.83 5.88 28.81
N LEU A 543 -24.08 6.74 28.11
CA LEU A 543 -22.70 7.08 28.50
C LEU A 543 -22.64 7.88 29.81
N VAL A 544 -23.59 8.78 30.06
CA VAL A 544 -23.68 9.51 31.35
C VAL A 544 -23.89 8.52 32.50
N GLU A 545 -24.81 7.57 32.35
CA GLU A 545 -25.07 6.56 33.39
C GLU A 545 -23.88 5.61 33.58
N ALA A 546 -23.13 5.30 32.51
CA ALA A 546 -21.88 4.54 32.61
C ALA A 546 -20.80 5.30 33.42
N VAL A 547 -20.76 6.63 33.33
CA VAL A 547 -19.86 7.45 34.16
C VAL A 547 -20.27 7.40 35.63
N GLU A 548 -21.56 7.56 35.92
CA GLU A 548 -22.08 7.48 37.28
C GLU A 548 -21.88 6.11 37.92
N ALA A 549 -21.96 5.04 37.13
CA ALA A 549 -21.69 3.67 37.55
C ALA A 549 -20.18 3.37 37.74
N GLY A 550 -19.29 4.32 37.46
CA GLY A 550 -17.82 4.15 37.55
C GLY A 550 -17.22 3.26 36.46
N LYS A 551 -18.00 2.86 35.46
CA LYS A 551 -17.56 2.04 34.32
C LYS A 551 -16.67 2.84 33.36
N VAL A 552 -16.94 4.14 33.25
CA VAL A 552 -16.26 5.06 32.34
C VAL A 552 -15.86 6.32 33.09
N ARG A 553 -14.67 6.87 32.85
CA ARG A 553 -14.23 8.11 33.53
C ARG A 553 -14.63 9.37 32.79
N SER A 554 -14.49 9.37 31.46
CA SER A 554 -14.76 10.52 30.60
C SER A 554 -15.54 10.09 29.36
N ILE A 555 -16.37 10.99 28.84
CA ILE A 555 -17.21 10.75 27.67
C ILE A 555 -17.07 11.88 26.66
N GLY A 556 -17.32 11.58 25.39
CA GLY A 556 -17.16 12.55 24.32
C GLY A 556 -17.72 12.07 22.99
N VAL A 557 -17.34 12.76 21.93
CA VAL A 557 -17.83 12.49 20.57
C VAL A 557 -16.68 12.47 19.57
N SER A 558 -16.89 11.77 18.46
CA SER A 558 -16.00 11.80 17.30
C SER A 558 -16.81 12.08 16.05
N ASN A 559 -16.25 12.86 15.13
CA ASN A 559 -16.88 13.15 13.83
C ASN A 559 -18.20 13.94 13.92
N TYR A 560 -18.39 14.78 14.94
CA TYR A 560 -19.57 15.64 15.05
C TYR A 560 -19.31 17.02 14.43
N GLY A 561 -20.16 17.45 13.51
CA GLY A 561 -20.19 18.84 13.05
C GLY A 561 -20.79 19.79 14.10
N VAL A 562 -20.60 21.11 13.93
CA VAL A 562 -21.08 22.13 14.89
C VAL A 562 -22.58 22.03 15.18
N HIS A 563 -23.40 21.72 14.17
CA HIS A 563 -24.84 21.52 14.35
C HIS A 563 -25.17 20.30 15.24
N HIS A 564 -24.44 19.19 15.09
CA HIS A 564 -24.59 18.03 15.96
C HIS A 564 -24.11 18.31 17.39
N LEU A 565 -23.05 19.11 17.55
CA LEU A 565 -22.55 19.53 18.86
C LEU A 565 -23.55 20.43 19.59
N ALA A 566 -24.16 21.39 18.88
CA ALA A 566 -25.21 22.26 19.42
C ALA A 566 -26.47 21.47 19.81
N GLU A 567 -26.87 20.49 18.99
CA GLU A 567 -27.96 19.57 19.32
C GLU A 567 -27.66 18.78 20.60
N LEU A 568 -26.45 18.22 20.71
CA LEU A 568 -26.04 17.46 21.90
C LEU A 568 -25.99 18.33 23.16
N GLU A 569 -25.57 19.60 23.05
CA GLU A 569 -25.65 20.57 24.16
C GLU A 569 -27.09 20.83 24.60
N GLY A 570 -28.05 20.83 23.66
CA GLY A 570 -29.48 20.83 23.95
C GLY A 570 -29.92 19.58 24.73
N HIS A 571 -29.54 18.40 24.26
CA HIS A 571 -29.85 17.13 24.93
C HIS A 571 -29.22 17.03 26.33
N ILE A 572 -28.01 17.57 26.53
CA ILE A 572 -27.39 17.65 27.86
C ILE A 572 -28.26 18.48 28.80
N LYS A 573 -28.73 19.66 28.39
CA LYS A 573 -29.60 20.52 29.20
C LYS A 573 -30.94 19.86 29.53
N GLU A 574 -31.52 19.15 28.56
CA GLU A 574 -32.73 18.35 28.78
C GLU A 574 -32.48 17.26 29.83
N LEU A 575 -31.38 16.52 29.72
CA LEU A 575 -31.01 15.49 30.70
C LEU A 575 -30.70 16.08 32.07
N GLU A 576 -30.08 17.27 32.17
CA GLU A 576 -29.90 17.96 33.44
C GLU A 576 -31.24 18.28 34.11
N ALA A 577 -32.22 18.78 33.36
CA ALA A 577 -33.56 19.05 33.85
C ALA A 577 -34.29 17.75 34.27
N GLU A 578 -34.17 16.69 33.48
CA GLU A 578 -34.78 15.38 33.76
C GLU A 578 -34.14 14.68 34.99
N ARG A 579 -32.84 14.89 35.24
CA ARG A 579 -32.03 14.10 36.20
C ARG A 579 -31.63 14.86 37.47
N GLY A 580 -32.25 16.01 37.72
CA GLY A 580 -32.21 16.69 39.01
C GLY A 580 -31.13 17.77 39.16
N GLY A 581 -30.77 18.45 38.08
CA GLY A 581 -30.03 19.72 38.13
C GLY A 581 -28.70 19.74 37.37
N PRO A 582 -27.98 20.89 37.42
CA PRO A 582 -26.75 21.12 36.67
C PRO A 582 -25.69 20.03 36.91
N GLY A 583 -25.01 19.62 35.84
CA GLY A 583 -23.98 18.57 35.84
C GLY A 583 -24.51 17.13 35.73
N ARG A 584 -25.83 16.92 35.88
CA ARG A 584 -26.44 15.57 35.81
C ARG A 584 -26.73 15.08 34.39
N GLY A 585 -26.57 15.95 33.38
CA GLY A 585 -26.66 15.60 31.95
C GLY A 585 -25.34 15.16 31.33
N GLY A 586 -24.26 15.09 32.14
CA GLY A 586 -22.92 14.77 31.67
C GLY A 586 -22.20 15.93 30.99
N VAL A 587 -20.91 15.76 30.75
CA VAL A 587 -20.05 16.79 30.13
C VAL A 587 -19.29 16.22 28.95
N ILE A 588 -19.25 16.97 27.84
CA ILE A 588 -18.39 16.64 26.70
C ILE A 588 -16.96 16.94 27.16
N SER A 589 -16.17 15.87 27.32
CA SER A 589 -14.78 15.98 27.78
C SER A 589 -13.81 16.04 26.61
N VAL A 590 -14.09 15.28 25.55
CA VAL A 590 -13.22 15.14 24.39
C VAL A 590 -14.03 15.16 23.11
N GLY A 591 -13.51 15.86 22.12
CA GLY A 591 -13.97 15.80 20.74
C GLY A 591 -12.84 15.33 19.82
N GLN A 592 -13.11 14.34 18.98
CA GLN A 592 -12.10 13.71 18.12
C GLN A 592 -12.43 13.88 16.62
N TRP A 593 -11.54 14.54 15.86
CA TRP A 593 -11.70 14.84 14.44
C TRP A 593 -10.43 14.63 13.62
N GLU A 594 -10.60 14.57 12.30
CA GLU A 594 -9.48 14.68 11.36
C GLU A 594 -8.95 16.10 11.38
N LEU A 595 -7.72 16.27 11.87
CA LEU A 595 -7.06 17.56 12.01
C LEU A 595 -5.59 17.43 11.64
N HIS A 596 -5.17 18.24 10.67
CA HIS A 596 -3.80 18.37 10.20
C HIS A 596 -3.66 19.70 9.46
N PRO A 597 -2.45 20.12 9.03
CA PRO A 597 -2.25 21.45 8.42
C PRO A 597 -3.14 21.80 7.22
N TRP A 598 -3.56 20.78 6.46
CA TRP A 598 -4.47 20.88 5.30
C TRP A 598 -5.97 20.68 5.61
N LEU A 599 -6.32 20.56 6.89
CA LEU A 599 -7.70 20.43 7.35
C LEU A 599 -7.79 20.88 8.81
N THR A 600 -7.92 22.17 9.03
CA THR A 600 -7.81 22.76 10.39
C THR A 600 -9.13 22.94 11.12
N ARG A 601 -10.28 22.86 10.42
CA ARG A 601 -11.65 22.93 10.94
C ARG A 601 -11.84 24.02 12.03
N PRO A 602 -11.57 25.30 11.68
CA PRO A 602 -11.50 26.36 12.67
C PRO A 602 -12.81 26.57 13.45
N ASP A 603 -13.95 26.35 12.81
CA ASP A 603 -15.29 26.42 13.41
C ASP A 603 -15.48 25.40 14.55
N ILE A 604 -15.17 24.12 14.29
CA ILE A 604 -15.29 23.04 15.26
C ILE A 604 -14.28 23.23 16.40
N VAL A 605 -13.02 23.55 16.05
CA VAL A 605 -11.94 23.76 17.02
C VAL A 605 -12.26 24.93 17.95
N GLN A 606 -12.75 26.04 17.40
CA GLN A 606 -13.15 27.20 18.21
C GLN A 606 -14.32 26.85 19.14
N TRP A 607 -15.36 26.18 18.62
CA TRP A 607 -16.51 25.75 19.42
C TRP A 607 -16.09 24.90 20.63
N CYS A 608 -15.11 24.00 20.43
CA CYS A 608 -14.57 23.15 21.49
C CYS A 608 -13.76 23.95 22.52
N ARG A 609 -12.89 24.86 22.05
CA ARG A 609 -12.04 25.69 22.92
C ARG A 609 -12.86 26.57 23.85
N GLU A 610 -13.93 27.20 23.34
CA GLU A 610 -14.84 28.03 24.14
C GLU A 610 -15.51 27.24 25.29
N ARG A 611 -15.60 25.91 25.16
CA ARG A 611 -16.22 24.99 26.13
C ARG A 611 -15.21 24.15 26.90
N SER A 612 -13.91 24.47 26.78
CA SER A 612 -12.81 23.69 27.39
C SER A 612 -12.83 22.19 27.03
N ILE A 613 -13.32 21.85 25.84
CA ILE A 613 -13.36 20.47 25.34
C ILE A 613 -11.99 20.16 24.73
N ALA A 614 -11.36 19.08 25.17
CA ALA A 614 -10.08 18.66 24.62
C ALA A 614 -10.27 18.15 23.18
N VAL A 615 -9.41 18.62 22.27
CA VAL A 615 -9.48 18.28 20.85
C VAL A 615 -8.44 17.20 20.53
N GLN A 616 -8.91 16.02 20.12
CA GLN A 616 -8.05 14.94 19.62
C GLN A 616 -8.00 14.97 18.09
N ALA A 617 -6.79 14.84 17.54
CA ALA A 617 -6.52 14.87 16.11
C ALA A 617 -6.17 13.45 15.61
N TYR A 618 -7.09 12.81 14.88
CA TYR A 618 -6.76 11.58 14.15
C TYR A 618 -6.21 11.92 12.75
N CYS A 619 -5.50 10.96 12.13
CA CYS A 619 -4.77 11.16 10.88
C CYS A 619 -3.78 12.35 10.89
N PRO A 620 -3.02 12.61 11.98
CA PRO A 620 -2.15 13.80 12.05
C PRO A 620 -1.04 13.80 10.99
N LEU A 621 -0.68 12.63 10.46
CA LEU A 621 0.35 12.43 9.43
C LEU A 621 -0.20 12.31 8.00
N VAL A 622 -1.49 12.53 7.80
CA VAL A 622 -2.14 12.49 6.47
C VAL A 622 -1.86 11.19 5.68
N ARG A 623 -1.71 10.05 6.39
CA ARG A 623 -1.32 8.74 5.83
C ARG A 623 -0.04 8.76 4.97
N GLY A 624 0.78 9.80 5.11
CA GLY A 624 1.96 10.01 4.28
C GLY A 624 1.69 10.52 2.87
N GLU A 625 0.46 10.91 2.53
CA GLU A 625 0.13 11.50 1.22
C GLU A 625 0.75 12.89 1.01
N ARG A 626 1.33 13.48 2.07
CA ARG A 626 1.92 14.82 2.10
C ARG A 626 3.43 14.85 2.34
N TRP A 627 4.10 13.70 2.27
CA TRP A 627 5.56 13.67 2.36
C TRP A 627 6.22 14.46 1.24
N GLY A 628 7.27 15.21 1.59
CA GLY A 628 7.97 16.08 0.66
C GLY A 628 7.31 17.45 0.46
N ASP A 629 6.30 17.84 1.27
CA ASP A 629 5.77 19.20 1.26
C ASP A 629 6.88 20.21 1.58
N ALA A 630 7.04 21.23 0.74
CA ALA A 630 8.18 22.14 0.82
C ALA A 630 8.29 22.85 2.17
N LYS A 631 7.17 23.20 2.81
CA LYS A 631 7.17 23.86 4.12
C LYS A 631 7.58 22.89 5.23
N VAL A 632 7.03 21.67 5.20
CA VAL A 632 7.33 20.64 6.20
C VAL A 632 8.79 20.17 6.08
N VAL A 633 9.29 19.97 4.85
CA VAL A 633 10.69 19.62 4.58
C VAL A 633 11.64 20.72 5.05
N ALA A 634 11.31 21.99 4.81
CA ALA A 634 12.13 23.10 5.28
C ALA A 634 12.27 23.09 6.82
N MET A 635 11.18 22.84 7.54
CA MET A 635 11.20 22.74 9.00
C MET A 635 11.89 21.47 9.50
N SER A 636 11.67 20.34 8.83
CA SER A 636 12.38 19.09 9.10
C SER A 636 13.90 19.29 9.06
N ARG A 637 14.41 19.98 8.04
CA ARG A 637 15.84 20.34 7.93
C ARG A 637 16.29 21.32 9.00
N LYS A 638 15.48 22.35 9.28
CA LYS A 638 15.82 23.37 10.30
C LYS A 638 16.00 22.76 11.69
N TYR A 639 15.16 21.79 12.06
CA TYR A 639 15.13 21.22 13.40
C TYR A 639 15.87 19.88 13.55
N GLY A 640 16.35 19.28 12.46
CA GLY A 640 16.94 17.93 12.49
C GLY A 640 15.91 16.89 12.96
N LYS A 641 14.68 16.99 12.44
CA LYS A 641 13.53 16.15 12.84
C LYS A 641 12.82 15.61 11.63
N THR A 642 12.15 14.46 11.76
CA THR A 642 11.39 13.88 10.64
C THR A 642 10.13 14.69 10.35
N GLU A 643 9.63 14.63 9.11
CA GLU A 643 8.36 15.29 8.74
C GLU A 643 7.21 14.86 9.67
N ALA A 644 7.22 13.60 10.12
CA ALA A 644 6.25 13.11 11.10
C ALA A 644 6.34 13.85 12.44
N GLN A 645 7.55 14.01 12.98
CA GLN A 645 7.78 14.76 14.21
C GLN A 645 7.35 16.23 14.07
N ILE A 646 7.62 16.87 12.92
CA ILE A 646 7.15 18.24 12.65
C ILE A 646 5.63 18.34 12.71
N LEU A 647 4.91 17.45 12.02
CA LEU A 647 3.44 17.45 11.99
C LEU A 647 2.83 17.14 13.37
N LEU A 648 3.40 16.20 14.11
CA LEU A 648 2.95 15.87 15.46
C LEU A 648 3.22 17.03 16.43
N ARG A 649 4.40 17.65 16.34
CA ARG A 649 4.74 18.82 17.16
C ARG A 649 3.83 20.01 16.85
N TRP A 650 3.54 20.25 15.57
CA TRP A 650 2.57 21.25 15.14
C TRP A 650 1.20 20.99 15.79
N SER A 651 0.72 19.74 15.77
CA SER A 651 -0.56 19.36 16.37
C SER A 651 -0.59 19.65 17.89
N ILE A 652 0.48 19.29 18.61
CA ILE A 652 0.61 19.57 20.05
C ILE A 652 0.63 21.08 20.34
N GLN A 653 1.40 21.87 19.58
CA GLN A 653 1.49 23.33 19.79
C GLN A 653 0.20 24.07 19.41
N ARG A 654 -0.61 23.50 18.51
CA ARG A 654 -1.98 23.95 18.26
C ARG A 654 -2.94 23.63 19.40
N GLY A 655 -2.49 22.91 20.42
CA GLY A 655 -3.29 22.47 21.57
C GLY A 655 -4.18 21.27 21.25
N TYR A 656 -3.82 20.47 20.24
CA TYR A 656 -4.48 19.22 19.92
C TYR A 656 -3.75 18.04 20.58
N VAL A 657 -4.45 16.94 20.72
CA VAL A 657 -3.89 15.65 21.14
C VAL A 657 -3.80 14.74 19.90
N PRO A 658 -2.64 14.69 19.21
CA PRO A 658 -2.47 13.83 18.04
C PRO A 658 -2.54 12.34 18.40
N LEU A 659 -3.23 11.59 17.55
CA LEU A 659 -3.34 10.14 17.62
C LEU A 659 -2.50 9.55 16.48
N VAL A 660 -1.26 9.18 16.77
CA VAL A 660 -0.33 8.62 15.78
C VAL A 660 -0.43 7.10 15.76
N LYS A 661 -0.51 6.52 14.56
CA LYS A 661 -0.52 5.06 14.37
C LYS A 661 0.75 4.62 13.67
N SER A 662 1.38 3.58 14.17
CA SER A 662 2.45 2.85 13.49
C SER A 662 2.37 1.36 13.84
N VAL A 663 2.91 0.52 12.97
CA VAL A 663 3.23 -0.90 13.29
C VAL A 663 4.72 -1.18 13.14
N THR A 664 5.50 -0.15 12.80
CA THR A 664 6.95 -0.20 12.66
C THR A 664 7.58 0.25 13.97
N PRO A 665 8.37 -0.59 14.66
CA PRO A 665 8.99 -0.30 15.96
C PRO A 665 9.76 1.01 16.02
N SER A 666 10.71 1.22 15.10
CA SER A 666 11.52 2.44 15.04
C SER A 666 10.67 3.71 14.93
N ARG A 667 9.62 3.71 14.10
CA ARG A 667 8.68 4.84 14.01
C ARG A 667 7.87 5.05 15.29
N ILE A 668 7.56 4.00 16.05
CA ILE A 668 6.85 4.15 17.32
C ILE A 668 7.72 4.94 18.29
N VAL A 669 8.99 4.57 18.40
CA VAL A 669 9.99 5.24 19.25
C VAL A 669 10.28 6.65 18.73
N GLU A 670 10.57 6.82 17.42
CA GLU A 670 10.88 8.10 16.79
C GLU A 670 9.77 9.15 17.03
N ASN A 671 8.50 8.73 16.93
CA ASN A 671 7.35 9.60 17.14
C ASN A 671 7.22 10.13 18.59
N THR A 672 8.03 9.64 19.54
CA THR A 672 8.11 10.18 20.91
C THR A 672 9.06 11.36 21.05
N GLY A 673 9.96 11.56 20.07
CA GLY A 673 11.00 12.61 20.03
C GLY A 673 10.48 14.04 19.81
N LEU A 674 9.29 14.37 20.30
CA LEU A 674 8.58 15.64 20.04
C LEU A 674 8.90 16.74 21.05
N PHE A 675 9.56 16.42 22.15
CA PHE A 675 9.72 17.30 23.31
C PHE A 675 11.11 17.96 23.39
N GLY A 676 12.01 17.56 22.49
CA GLY A 676 13.36 18.10 22.37
C GLY A 676 13.45 19.42 21.60
N PHE A 677 12.40 19.81 20.86
CA PHE A 677 12.38 21.00 20.01
C PHE A 677 11.01 21.70 20.04
N GLU A 678 10.96 22.92 19.50
CA GLU A 678 9.76 23.75 19.47
C GLU A 678 9.73 24.57 18.17
N LEU A 679 8.57 24.53 17.49
CA LEU A 679 8.28 25.39 16.35
C LEU A 679 7.96 26.79 16.87
N THR A 680 8.43 27.83 16.20
CA THR A 680 8.01 29.21 16.53
C THR A 680 6.54 29.43 16.16
N ASP A 681 5.88 30.42 16.78
CA ASP A 681 4.48 30.75 16.45
C ASP A 681 4.28 31.07 14.97
N ALA A 682 5.25 31.76 14.36
CA ALA A 682 5.24 32.05 12.94
C ALA A 682 5.30 30.78 12.08
N GLU A 683 6.05 29.76 12.50
CA GLU A 683 6.14 28.48 11.79
C GLU A 683 4.91 27.60 11.99
N VAL A 684 4.32 27.62 13.19
CA VAL A 684 3.05 26.95 13.45
C VAL A 684 1.95 27.51 12.54
N GLU A 685 1.93 28.82 12.32
CA GLU A 685 0.99 29.45 11.38
C GLU A 685 1.41 29.28 9.91
N ASP A 686 2.70 29.21 9.57
CA ASP A 686 3.13 29.00 8.19
C ASP A 686 2.82 27.59 7.65
N ILE A 687 2.97 26.54 8.48
CA ILE A 687 2.60 25.17 8.10
C ILE A 687 1.11 25.08 7.76
N LYS A 688 0.27 25.83 8.47
CA LYS A 688 -1.18 25.82 8.25
C LYS A 688 -1.49 26.28 6.83
N THR A 689 -2.45 25.61 6.21
CA THR A 689 -3.01 26.02 4.92
C THR A 689 -4.49 26.34 5.07
N ASP A 690 -5.02 27.12 4.12
CA ASP A 690 -6.46 27.38 3.99
C ASP A 690 -7.15 26.29 3.14
N GLU A 691 -6.47 25.18 2.88
CA GLU A 691 -7.05 24.06 2.15
C GLU A 691 -8.09 23.31 3.00
N TYR A 692 -9.07 22.71 2.31
CA TYR A 692 -10.04 21.79 2.90
C TYR A 692 -9.88 20.42 2.25
N LYS A 693 -8.89 19.64 2.71
CA LYS A 693 -8.53 18.33 2.11
C LYS A 693 -8.66 17.18 3.11
N PRO A 694 -9.88 16.70 3.37
CA PRO A 694 -10.07 15.46 4.13
C PRO A 694 -9.53 14.26 3.36
N ILE A 695 -8.83 13.38 4.07
CA ILE A 695 -8.39 12.06 3.59
C ILE A 695 -9.19 10.92 4.24
N ALA A 696 -10.05 11.22 5.21
CA ALA A 696 -11.06 10.33 5.74
C ALA A 696 -12.48 10.79 5.37
N TRP A 697 -13.48 10.07 5.89
CA TRP A 697 -14.88 10.46 5.74
C TRP A 697 -15.11 11.82 6.39
N ASP A 698 -15.72 12.75 5.67
CA ASP A 698 -15.99 14.10 6.18
C ASP A 698 -17.45 14.26 6.65
N PRO A 699 -17.70 14.18 7.97
CA PRO A 699 -19.06 14.28 8.52
C PRO A 699 -19.65 15.69 8.46
N ALA A 700 -18.83 16.72 8.15
CA ALA A 700 -19.32 18.09 8.02
C ALA A 700 -19.99 18.35 6.67
N MET A 701 -19.64 17.56 5.64
CA MET A 701 -20.08 17.75 4.26
C MET A 701 -20.86 16.55 3.72
N GLU A 702 -20.52 15.32 4.13
CA GLU A 702 -21.22 14.13 3.65
C GLU A 702 -22.50 13.85 4.44
N PRO A 703 -23.62 13.50 3.77
CA PRO A 703 -24.85 13.13 4.45
C PRO A 703 -24.69 11.85 5.27
N LEU A 704 -25.43 11.80 6.37
CA LEU A 704 -25.44 10.66 7.30
C LEU A 704 -26.25 9.45 6.79
N GLU A 705 -26.88 9.57 5.62
CA GLU A 705 -27.71 8.54 5.00
C GLU A 705 -26.97 7.94 3.79
N LYS A 706 -26.31 6.80 3.97
CA LYS A 706 -25.84 5.91 2.90
C LYS A 706 -26.02 4.45 3.29
#